data_AF-A0A562GNS0-F1
#
_entry.id   AF-A0A562GNS0-F1
#
_cell.length_a   1.000
_cell.length_b   1.000
_cell.length_c   1.000
_cell.angle_alpha   90.00
_cell.angle_beta   90.00
_cell.angle_gamma   90.00
#
_symmetry.space_group_name_H-M   'P 1'
#
loop_
_entity.id
_entity.type
_entity.pdbx_description
1 polymer ?
#
loop_
_entity_poly.entity_id
_entity_poly.type
_entity_poly.pdbx_seq_one_letter_code
_entity_poly.pdbx_strand_id
1 'polypeptide(L)'
;MAKVRVALAQIDFFPAYLTVSANWLQEPSGDYKDGFNQIRSINDSIQKFCTNIEKEYLEIITEKIKACLELAAGGKADIIIFPEYSIPPYLLPQLDEFAKSNNIIIIAGTHVVNANAENSYTESHIAVSLSGTESDIRKAVCPIITPGQNYIIKKQYRSKWETDIVTESQERKSIEVEVNGKRFNILVMICIEAIRLTANYTDNLLLVVPAWSPSTAPFEDICSSKLLNELPSVFANTAKIGDSKIFAQFVGDNLGMTDEKFTKPINKDCEAIVIADIDLELQFQKKQSAVEHLPAQLVSYIPILYLDSAALTKVQLECDKISAGNYNNLPVIQNKIWKAKMNYLSQAMSNGGLRQEDVAQILSYLPLGTNLNLDSFRFNNLQQAFAKISSLMPNLSPDHLAKVPDILKNLSMNLSKYTKHQEQSNEDSKPFFDREDLIPTVNNFFNSKDERVVFIKGIRGIGKTAFLSQIFKKVLPEARWTKCEIRLTPGTGIVRFLSQLVHVLRADIKTEEIEQIYNNNKDYTPIIDKLMAAFNTYSDACLVIYDWQYVLNQSGHFIHNGFREFFDCLCSSSGYQGNKIILVGTRSFALEYKANPIRLFPMSDEYIKAILDFHIRSIRGGNYSFDSTDLVPNLHGHPMAAILAAQQVEKISLQEIISNPEIYNRFRELLVEYLLEGIEIPEDQLSLAKFLSVLNVPATLSLITNLWGTEAYNTLSSLIDRFIVGINDQDEYWLHPLLKKHFYRMLTKEERLILHDKVAQYYEGLCLANNSPENIGETVSHFSASLNLNKALQFKSSYASELRPMALELYKRGDYSEAIKYYIVLSKMQDDVDVEYRLAVSYVRVGDIRLAHKHFNKALEIDPKAWWVYSGFAYALVTHSRTYRNEAESLALKSEEIAEEQRISKLEKARIKTVFGKVREKDGDIQGAENFYLESIKDNPGHMSGYMLIIKLYRNKGRLEEAMIQVQKGLASNPKHPLLLKIQKEIKLGIEETDEDMGFVEES
;
A
#
# COMPACT_ATOMS: atom_id res chain seq x y z
N MET A 1 -6.03 -54.59 -12.55
CA MET A 1 -5.52 -53.22 -12.54
C MET A 1 -6.66 -52.26 -12.85
N ALA A 2 -7.48 -52.01 -11.83
CA ALA A 2 -8.52 -50.99 -11.88
C ALA A 2 -7.87 -49.60 -11.89
N LYS A 3 -7.46 -49.12 -13.07
CA LYS A 3 -7.04 -47.72 -13.26
C LYS A 3 -8.27 -46.84 -13.36
N VAL A 4 -8.45 -45.97 -12.39
CA VAL A 4 -9.58 -45.03 -12.30
C VAL A 4 -9.09 -43.62 -12.58
N ARG A 5 -9.79 -42.89 -13.45
CA ARG A 5 -9.52 -41.48 -13.71
C ARG A 5 -10.32 -40.62 -12.75
N VAL A 6 -9.62 -39.91 -11.89
CA VAL A 6 -10.19 -39.12 -10.81
C VAL A 6 -10.07 -37.63 -11.12
N ALA A 7 -11.19 -36.90 -11.00
CA ALA A 7 -11.23 -35.45 -11.00
C ALA A 7 -11.45 -34.92 -9.57
N LEU A 8 -10.59 -34.00 -9.14
CA LEU A 8 -10.63 -33.34 -7.85
C LEU A 8 -10.96 -31.85 -8.06
N ALA A 9 -12.02 -31.35 -7.41
CA ALA A 9 -12.40 -29.95 -7.46
C ALA A 9 -12.03 -29.21 -6.17
N GLN A 10 -11.35 -28.07 -6.31
CA GLN A 10 -11.24 -27.04 -5.27
C GLN A 10 -11.97 -25.79 -5.77
N ILE A 11 -13.06 -25.43 -5.10
CA ILE A 11 -13.94 -24.33 -5.51
C ILE A 11 -14.30 -23.43 -4.33
N ASP A 12 -14.68 -22.19 -4.65
CA ASP A 12 -15.27 -21.24 -3.70
C ASP A 12 -16.81 -21.30 -3.77
N PHE A 13 -17.44 -21.31 -2.60
CA PHE A 13 -18.88 -21.52 -2.43
C PHE A 13 -19.39 -20.92 -1.10
N PHE A 14 -20.71 -20.75 -0.98
CA PHE A 14 -21.37 -20.54 0.30
C PHE A 14 -21.70 -21.91 0.89
N PRO A 15 -21.34 -22.20 2.15
CA PRO A 15 -21.61 -23.50 2.74
C PRO A 15 -23.10 -23.84 2.71
N ALA A 16 -23.45 -25.00 2.16
CA ALA A 16 -24.80 -25.59 2.21
C ALA A 16 -25.11 -26.15 3.61
N TYR A 17 -24.95 -25.28 4.62
CA TYR A 17 -25.03 -25.59 6.03
C TYR A 17 -26.23 -24.87 6.66
N LEU A 18 -27.19 -25.66 7.15
CA LEU A 18 -28.44 -25.20 7.74
C LEU A 18 -28.49 -25.63 9.21
N THR A 19 -28.79 -24.70 10.11
CA THR A 19 -29.03 -24.97 11.53
C THR A 19 -30.47 -24.60 11.92
N VAL A 20 -30.82 -24.77 13.21
CA VAL A 20 -32.12 -24.35 13.75
C VAL A 20 -32.34 -22.83 13.57
N SER A 21 -31.28 -22.05 13.70
CA SER A 21 -31.32 -20.59 13.75
C SER A 21 -30.79 -19.91 12.49
N ALA A 22 -30.10 -20.64 11.60
CA ALA A 22 -29.34 -20.05 10.51
C ALA A 22 -29.39 -20.86 9.22
N ASN A 23 -29.62 -20.18 8.08
CA ASN A 23 -29.32 -20.70 6.75
C ASN A 23 -28.13 -19.91 6.19
N TRP A 24 -26.99 -20.56 5.98
CA TRP A 24 -25.77 -19.87 5.54
C TRP A 24 -25.86 -19.41 4.07
N LEU A 25 -26.75 -20.03 3.28
CA LEU A 25 -27.02 -19.59 1.91
C LEU A 25 -27.78 -18.25 1.86
N GLN A 26 -28.36 -17.82 2.99
CA GLN A 26 -29.12 -16.58 3.13
C GLN A 26 -28.34 -15.44 3.79
N GLU A 27 -27.07 -15.68 4.16
CA GLU A 27 -26.20 -14.68 4.78
C GLU A 27 -25.49 -13.82 3.72
N PRO A 28 -25.31 -12.50 3.92
CA PRO A 28 -24.74 -11.60 2.93
C PRO A 28 -23.38 -12.02 2.34
N SER A 29 -22.48 -12.54 3.18
CA SER A 29 -21.14 -13.00 2.75
C SER A 29 -21.01 -14.52 2.65
N GLY A 30 -22.06 -15.26 3.01
CA GLY A 30 -22.03 -16.70 3.22
C GLY A 30 -21.33 -17.11 4.52
N ASP A 31 -21.21 -16.20 5.50
CA ASP A 31 -20.69 -16.45 6.84
C ASP A 31 -21.78 -16.18 7.89
N TYR A 32 -22.02 -17.14 8.78
CA TYR A 32 -22.99 -17.01 9.87
C TYR A 32 -22.74 -15.84 10.83
N LYS A 33 -21.51 -15.31 10.86
CA LYS A 33 -21.16 -14.18 11.73
C LYS A 33 -21.72 -12.85 11.24
N ASP A 34 -22.27 -12.77 10.03
CA ASP A 34 -22.87 -11.56 9.48
C ASP A 34 -24.05 -11.03 10.32
N GLY A 35 -24.68 -11.89 11.14
CA GLY A 35 -25.66 -11.50 12.16
C GLY A 35 -27.09 -11.30 11.64
N PHE A 36 -27.33 -11.43 10.33
CA PHE A 36 -28.67 -11.29 9.74
C PHE A 36 -29.63 -12.39 10.21
N ASN A 37 -29.13 -13.60 10.46
CA ASN A 37 -29.93 -14.67 11.03
C ASN A 37 -30.57 -14.32 12.39
N GLN A 38 -30.00 -13.38 13.16
CA GLN A 38 -30.56 -12.94 14.45
C GLN A 38 -31.73 -11.98 14.31
N ILE A 39 -31.85 -11.31 13.15
CA ILE A 39 -32.81 -10.23 12.91
C ILE A 39 -33.79 -10.53 11.77
N ARG A 40 -33.64 -11.67 11.09
CA ARG A 40 -34.46 -12.07 9.94
C ARG A 40 -35.97 -12.10 10.22
N SER A 41 -36.38 -12.46 11.44
CA SER A 41 -37.79 -12.57 11.83
C SER A 41 -38.41 -11.27 12.31
N ILE A 42 -37.62 -10.20 12.42
CA ILE A 42 -38.08 -8.90 12.94
C ILE A 42 -38.82 -8.10 11.87
N ASN A 43 -38.46 -8.31 10.59
CA ASN A 43 -38.99 -7.50 9.50
C ASN A 43 -39.07 -8.29 8.19
N ASP A 44 -40.24 -8.32 7.56
CA ASP A 44 -40.49 -8.99 6.28
C ASP A 44 -39.52 -8.55 5.16
N SER A 45 -39.05 -7.30 5.19
CA SER A 45 -38.11 -6.79 4.19
C SER A 45 -36.68 -7.33 4.36
N ILE A 46 -36.27 -7.71 5.57
CA ILE A 46 -35.01 -8.42 5.82
C ILE A 46 -35.17 -9.86 5.36
N GLN A 47 -36.27 -10.53 5.73
CA GLN A 47 -36.53 -11.90 5.31
C GLN A 47 -36.54 -12.03 3.78
N LYS A 48 -37.22 -11.12 3.07
CA LYS A 48 -37.20 -11.08 1.59
C LYS A 48 -35.81 -10.86 1.03
N PHE A 49 -34.98 -10.02 1.65
CA PHE A 49 -33.60 -9.79 1.24
C PHE A 49 -32.76 -11.07 1.37
N CYS A 50 -32.84 -11.74 2.51
CA CYS A 50 -32.18 -13.03 2.76
C CYS A 50 -32.61 -14.12 1.76
N THR A 51 -33.91 -14.23 1.45
CA THR A 51 -34.42 -15.17 0.44
C THR A 51 -33.91 -14.85 -0.97
N ASN A 52 -33.77 -13.57 -1.31
CA ASN A 52 -33.21 -13.15 -2.60
C ASN A 52 -31.72 -13.52 -2.73
N ILE A 53 -30.94 -13.35 -1.66
CA ILE A 53 -29.52 -13.77 -1.64
C ILE A 53 -29.41 -15.27 -1.96
N GLU A 54 -30.19 -16.12 -1.29
CA GLU A 54 -30.16 -17.56 -1.55
C GLU A 54 -30.52 -17.88 -3.00
N LYS A 55 -31.55 -17.23 -3.56
CA LYS A 55 -31.95 -17.44 -4.95
C LYS A 55 -30.84 -17.07 -5.94
N GLU A 56 -30.28 -15.87 -5.81
CA GLU A 56 -29.22 -15.38 -6.71
C GLU A 56 -27.94 -16.24 -6.58
N TYR A 57 -27.60 -16.65 -5.35
CA TYR A 57 -26.49 -17.57 -5.12
C TYR A 57 -26.70 -18.91 -5.81
N LEU A 58 -27.92 -19.49 -5.72
CA LEU A 58 -28.23 -20.77 -6.36
C LEU A 58 -28.08 -20.71 -7.88
N GLU A 59 -28.43 -19.58 -8.51
CA GLU A 59 -28.20 -19.37 -9.94
C GLU A 59 -26.69 -19.37 -10.27
N ILE A 60 -25.88 -18.65 -9.48
CA ILE A 60 -24.42 -18.56 -9.69
C ILE A 60 -23.73 -19.93 -9.49
N ILE A 61 -24.02 -20.62 -8.39
CA ILE A 61 -23.33 -21.88 -8.06
C ILE A 61 -23.73 -23.00 -9.04
N THR A 62 -24.96 -23.00 -9.54
CA THR A 62 -25.43 -24.00 -10.53
C THR A 62 -24.57 -23.94 -11.80
N GLU A 63 -24.37 -22.75 -12.36
CA GLU A 63 -23.53 -22.57 -13.56
C GLU A 63 -22.07 -22.96 -13.31
N LYS A 64 -21.52 -22.61 -12.14
CA LYS A 64 -20.15 -22.99 -11.77
C LYS A 64 -19.98 -24.52 -11.70
N ILE A 65 -20.89 -25.21 -11.01
CA ILE A 65 -20.84 -26.66 -10.84
C ILE A 65 -21.02 -27.37 -12.19
N LYS A 66 -21.95 -26.91 -13.02
CA LYS A 66 -22.16 -27.45 -14.38
C LYS A 66 -20.87 -27.39 -15.21
N ALA A 67 -20.17 -26.26 -15.22
CA ALA A 67 -18.91 -26.13 -15.93
C ALA A 67 -17.81 -27.08 -15.41
N CYS A 68 -17.75 -27.31 -14.09
CA CYS A 68 -16.82 -28.27 -13.50
C CYS A 68 -17.11 -29.71 -13.95
N LEU A 69 -18.39 -30.08 -14.01
CA LEU A 69 -18.84 -31.40 -14.46
C LEU A 69 -18.55 -31.64 -15.94
N GLU A 70 -18.85 -30.66 -16.79
CA GLU A 70 -18.56 -30.72 -18.23
C GLU A 70 -17.07 -30.91 -18.50
N LEU A 71 -16.20 -30.25 -17.74
CA LEU A 71 -14.75 -30.46 -17.83
C LEU A 71 -14.31 -31.85 -17.38
N ALA A 72 -14.84 -32.35 -16.26
CA ALA A 72 -14.50 -33.69 -15.81
C ALA A 72 -14.94 -34.75 -16.83
N ALA A 73 -16.15 -34.60 -17.41
CA ALA A 73 -16.63 -35.46 -18.49
C ALA A 73 -15.75 -35.35 -19.76
N GLY A 74 -15.36 -34.13 -20.16
CA GLY A 74 -14.44 -33.90 -21.28
C GLY A 74 -13.05 -34.51 -21.06
N GLY A 75 -12.56 -34.47 -19.83
CA GLY A 75 -11.33 -35.16 -19.39
C GLY A 75 -11.48 -36.69 -19.26
N LYS A 76 -12.69 -37.21 -19.52
CA LYS A 76 -13.07 -38.63 -19.39
C LYS A 76 -12.87 -39.16 -17.97
N ALA A 77 -13.10 -38.32 -16.97
CA ALA A 77 -13.04 -38.74 -15.58
C ALA A 77 -14.13 -39.79 -15.30
N ASP A 78 -13.76 -40.82 -14.55
CA ASP A 78 -14.70 -41.82 -14.05
C ASP A 78 -15.44 -41.32 -12.80
N ILE A 79 -14.78 -40.45 -12.03
CA ILE A 79 -15.28 -39.87 -10.79
C ILE A 79 -14.85 -38.41 -10.63
N ILE A 80 -15.74 -37.55 -10.11
CA ILE A 80 -15.44 -36.19 -9.66
C ILE A 80 -15.78 -36.02 -8.17
N ILE A 81 -14.89 -35.35 -7.43
CA ILE A 81 -15.02 -35.12 -5.99
C ILE A 81 -15.08 -33.63 -5.68
N PHE A 82 -16.12 -33.23 -4.95
CA PHE A 82 -16.29 -31.86 -4.45
C PHE A 82 -16.03 -31.73 -2.94
N PRO A 83 -15.68 -30.52 -2.44
CA PRO A 83 -15.43 -30.27 -1.03
C PRO A 83 -16.67 -30.42 -0.14
N GLU A 84 -16.46 -30.52 1.17
CA GLU A 84 -17.56 -30.55 2.15
C GLU A 84 -18.40 -29.25 2.10
N TYR A 85 -19.72 -29.36 2.24
CA TYR A 85 -20.68 -28.24 2.17
C TYR A 85 -20.76 -27.47 0.85
N SER A 86 -20.14 -27.97 -0.21
CA SER A 86 -20.05 -27.24 -1.49
C SER A 86 -21.29 -27.34 -2.39
N ILE A 87 -22.11 -28.40 -2.25
CA ILE A 87 -23.25 -28.66 -3.15
C ILE A 87 -24.57 -28.54 -2.37
N PRO A 88 -25.38 -27.50 -2.64
CA PRO A 88 -26.72 -27.40 -2.11
C PRO A 88 -27.63 -28.56 -2.59
N PRO A 89 -28.59 -29.03 -1.76
CA PRO A 89 -29.46 -30.15 -2.12
C PRO A 89 -30.34 -29.86 -3.35
N TYR A 90 -30.59 -28.58 -3.66
CA TYR A 90 -31.39 -28.18 -4.80
C TYR A 90 -30.76 -28.54 -6.16
N LEU A 91 -29.46 -28.82 -6.20
CA LEU A 91 -28.75 -29.21 -7.43
C LEU A 91 -28.82 -30.73 -7.72
N LEU A 92 -29.26 -31.55 -6.76
CA LEU A 92 -29.20 -33.02 -6.86
C LEU A 92 -29.86 -33.60 -8.13
N PRO A 93 -31.04 -33.13 -8.59
CA PRO A 93 -31.66 -33.67 -9.80
C PRO A 93 -30.79 -33.46 -11.05
N GLN A 94 -30.15 -32.30 -11.17
CA GLN A 94 -29.27 -31.99 -12.30
C GLN A 94 -27.99 -32.85 -12.27
N LEU A 95 -27.46 -33.11 -11.07
CA LEU A 95 -26.31 -33.98 -10.90
C LEU A 95 -26.63 -35.43 -11.29
N ASP A 96 -27.80 -35.93 -10.91
CA ASP A 96 -28.28 -37.28 -11.26
C ASP A 96 -28.46 -37.45 -12.78
N GLU A 97 -29.10 -36.47 -13.43
CA GLU A 97 -29.22 -36.46 -14.90
C GLU A 97 -27.85 -36.42 -15.58
N PHE A 98 -26.93 -35.58 -15.09
CA PHE A 98 -25.58 -35.46 -15.64
C PHE A 98 -24.78 -36.75 -15.50
N ALA A 99 -24.80 -37.37 -14.31
CA ALA A 99 -24.10 -38.63 -14.02
C ALA A 99 -24.53 -39.75 -14.97
N LYS A 100 -25.85 -39.91 -15.18
CA LYS A 100 -26.42 -40.88 -16.13
C LYS A 100 -26.03 -40.59 -17.57
N SER A 101 -26.10 -39.33 -17.99
CA SER A 101 -25.84 -38.92 -19.38
C SER A 101 -24.37 -39.05 -19.78
N ASN A 102 -23.44 -38.82 -18.84
CA ASN A 102 -22.00 -38.81 -19.10
C ASN A 102 -21.27 -40.04 -18.55
N ASN A 103 -22.00 -40.98 -17.94
CA ASN A 103 -21.45 -42.18 -17.29
C ASN A 103 -20.29 -41.86 -16.34
N ILE A 104 -20.53 -40.96 -15.39
CA ILE A 104 -19.55 -40.47 -14.40
C ILE A 104 -20.13 -40.57 -12.98
N ILE A 105 -19.28 -40.84 -11.99
CA ILE A 105 -19.63 -40.82 -10.56
C ILE A 105 -19.36 -39.43 -9.98
N ILE A 106 -20.30 -38.89 -9.20
CA ILE A 106 -20.16 -37.58 -8.56
C ILE A 106 -20.23 -37.76 -7.04
N ILE A 107 -19.13 -37.41 -6.35
CA ILE A 107 -19.11 -37.25 -4.90
C ILE A 107 -19.44 -35.79 -4.60
N ALA A 108 -20.72 -35.54 -4.33
CA ALA A 108 -21.31 -34.20 -4.32
C ALA A 108 -21.02 -33.42 -3.03
N GLY A 109 -19.82 -33.55 -2.45
CA GLY A 109 -19.50 -32.89 -1.18
C GLY A 109 -20.47 -33.29 -0.09
N THR A 110 -20.85 -32.36 0.79
CA THR A 110 -21.96 -32.56 1.74
C THR A 110 -22.95 -31.41 1.71
N HIS A 111 -24.12 -31.61 2.30
CA HIS A 111 -25.02 -30.55 2.74
C HIS A 111 -25.79 -31.00 3.99
N VAL A 112 -26.45 -30.05 4.65
CA VAL A 112 -27.39 -30.38 5.73
C VAL A 112 -28.79 -30.65 5.16
N VAL A 113 -29.39 -31.77 5.54
CA VAL A 113 -30.74 -32.15 5.08
C VAL A 113 -31.79 -31.16 5.57
N ASN A 114 -32.65 -30.73 4.64
CA ASN A 114 -33.62 -29.66 4.75
C ASN A 114 -34.95 -30.12 4.13
N ALA A 115 -36.07 -29.92 4.83
CA ALA A 115 -37.40 -30.27 4.35
C ALA A 115 -37.81 -29.51 3.07
N ASN A 116 -37.35 -28.28 2.88
CA ASN A 116 -37.67 -27.48 1.69
C ASN A 116 -37.05 -28.04 0.39
N ALA A 117 -36.14 -29.02 0.50
CA ALA A 117 -35.52 -29.68 -0.64
C ALA A 117 -36.11 -31.09 -0.92
N GLU A 118 -37.29 -31.41 -0.37
CA GLU A 118 -37.98 -32.71 -0.54
C GLU A 118 -38.06 -33.18 -2.00
N ASN A 119 -38.47 -32.29 -2.90
CA ASN A 119 -38.56 -32.60 -4.33
C ASN A 119 -37.20 -33.00 -4.90
N SER A 120 -36.13 -32.30 -4.52
CA SER A 120 -34.78 -32.56 -5.02
C SER A 120 -34.26 -33.94 -4.62
N TYR A 121 -34.56 -34.42 -3.40
CA TYR A 121 -34.22 -35.79 -2.99
C TYR A 121 -35.05 -36.84 -3.72
N THR A 122 -36.34 -36.57 -3.90
CA THR A 122 -37.28 -37.50 -4.54
C THR A 122 -36.93 -37.70 -6.01
N GLU A 123 -36.67 -36.62 -6.74
CA GLU A 123 -36.32 -36.62 -8.17
C GLU A 123 -34.95 -37.27 -8.44
N SER A 124 -34.00 -37.14 -7.50
CA SER A 124 -32.67 -37.77 -7.60
C SER A 124 -32.62 -39.18 -7.00
N HIS A 125 -33.76 -39.75 -6.59
CA HIS A 125 -33.85 -41.08 -5.98
C HIS A 125 -32.94 -41.28 -4.75
N ILE A 126 -32.72 -40.20 -3.98
CA ILE A 126 -31.93 -40.24 -2.75
C ILE A 126 -32.85 -40.50 -1.56
N ALA A 127 -32.63 -41.62 -0.87
CA ALA A 127 -33.42 -42.01 0.28
C ALA A 127 -33.01 -41.23 1.54
N VAL A 128 -33.79 -40.20 1.89
CA VAL A 128 -33.72 -39.47 3.17
C VAL A 128 -35.07 -39.46 3.86
N SER A 129 -35.06 -39.55 5.19
CA SER A 129 -36.29 -39.45 5.99
C SER A 129 -36.56 -38.00 6.39
N LEU A 130 -37.63 -37.38 5.91
CA LEU A 130 -37.98 -35.99 6.22
C LEU A 130 -39.00 -35.84 7.36
N SER A 131 -39.49 -36.93 7.93
CA SER A 131 -40.47 -36.91 9.02
C SER A 131 -40.30 -38.09 9.99
N GLY A 132 -40.95 -38.02 11.15
CA GLY A 132 -40.91 -39.08 12.16
C GLY A 132 -39.65 -39.09 13.05
N THR A 133 -39.54 -40.11 13.90
CA THR A 133 -38.45 -40.25 14.89
C THR A 133 -37.09 -40.58 14.27
N GLU A 134 -37.08 -41.08 13.03
CA GLU A 134 -35.87 -41.40 12.26
C GLU A 134 -35.51 -40.31 11.24
N SER A 135 -36.03 -39.08 11.42
CA SER A 135 -35.77 -37.99 10.48
C SER A 135 -34.27 -37.68 10.33
N ASP A 136 -33.87 -37.43 9.10
CA ASP A 136 -32.53 -37.02 8.70
C ASP A 136 -32.38 -35.50 8.65
N ILE A 137 -33.43 -34.72 8.90
CA ILE A 137 -33.36 -33.25 8.99
C ILE A 137 -32.27 -32.82 9.98
N ARG A 138 -31.43 -31.86 9.57
CA ARG A 138 -30.24 -31.37 10.32
C ARG A 138 -29.08 -32.37 10.44
N LYS A 139 -29.13 -33.53 9.76
CA LYS A 139 -27.95 -34.37 9.57
C LYS A 139 -27.18 -33.88 8.34
N ALA A 140 -25.85 -33.87 8.43
CA ALA A 140 -25.00 -33.61 7.28
C ALA A 140 -24.83 -34.91 6.49
N VAL A 141 -25.02 -34.84 5.17
CA VAL A 141 -25.01 -35.99 4.27
C VAL A 141 -24.13 -35.71 3.06
N CYS A 142 -23.40 -36.73 2.61
CA CYS A 142 -22.64 -36.75 1.37
C CYS A 142 -23.36 -37.65 0.34
N PRO A 143 -24.03 -37.07 -0.66
CA PRO A 143 -24.58 -37.82 -1.79
C PRO A 143 -23.47 -38.37 -2.69
N ILE A 144 -23.61 -39.63 -3.06
CA ILE A 144 -22.79 -40.30 -4.07
C ILE A 144 -23.72 -40.63 -5.21
N ILE A 145 -23.59 -39.86 -6.29
CA ILE A 145 -24.47 -39.95 -7.45
C ILE A 145 -23.75 -40.79 -8.50
N THR A 146 -24.39 -41.84 -8.97
CA THR A 146 -23.82 -42.77 -9.94
C THR A 146 -24.72 -42.88 -11.17
N PRO A 147 -24.21 -43.40 -12.31
CA PRO A 147 -25.05 -43.68 -13.46
C PRO A 147 -26.16 -44.73 -13.20
N GLY A 148 -26.01 -45.52 -12.13
CA GLY A 148 -26.96 -46.55 -11.73
C GLY A 148 -27.76 -46.17 -10.49
N GLN A 149 -27.29 -46.62 -9.32
CA GLN A 149 -27.95 -46.38 -8.03
C GLN A 149 -27.24 -45.27 -7.25
N ASN A 150 -28.00 -44.35 -6.69
CA ASN A 150 -27.47 -43.29 -5.83
C ASN A 150 -27.36 -43.76 -4.37
N TYR A 151 -26.34 -43.28 -3.67
CA TYR A 151 -26.06 -43.59 -2.27
C TYR A 151 -25.95 -42.32 -1.44
N ILE A 152 -26.08 -42.47 -0.12
CA ILE A 152 -25.93 -41.36 0.82
C ILE A 152 -25.07 -41.79 2.01
N ILE A 153 -24.07 -40.97 2.33
CA ILE A 153 -23.18 -41.16 3.47
C ILE A 153 -23.52 -40.11 4.53
N LYS A 154 -23.99 -40.55 5.69
CA LYS A 154 -24.28 -39.66 6.83
C LYS A 154 -22.99 -39.34 7.59
N LYS A 155 -22.81 -38.07 7.97
CA LYS A 155 -21.70 -37.63 8.81
C LYS A 155 -21.88 -38.15 10.25
N GLN A 156 -20.84 -38.75 10.81
CA GLN A 156 -20.82 -39.47 12.08
C GLN A 156 -20.26 -38.65 13.23
N TYR A 157 -19.38 -37.69 12.93
CA TYR A 157 -18.74 -36.86 13.95
C TYR A 157 -18.83 -35.40 13.58
N ARG A 158 -19.24 -34.57 14.54
CA ARG A 158 -19.22 -33.12 14.38
C ARG A 158 -17.80 -32.59 14.45
N SER A 159 -17.52 -31.62 13.61
CA SER A 159 -16.34 -30.76 13.65
C SER A 159 -16.53 -29.68 14.71
N LYS A 160 -15.43 -29.08 15.18
CA LYS A 160 -15.46 -28.11 16.30
C LYS A 160 -16.39 -26.92 16.08
N TRP A 161 -16.59 -26.52 14.82
CA TRP A 161 -17.36 -25.35 14.44
C TRP A 161 -18.85 -25.66 14.17
N GLU A 162 -19.25 -26.93 14.15
CA GLU A 162 -20.63 -27.36 13.90
C GLU A 162 -21.42 -27.39 15.21
N THR A 163 -22.32 -26.43 15.39
CA THR A 163 -23.03 -26.22 16.66
C THR A 163 -24.20 -27.19 16.86
N ASP A 164 -25.01 -27.42 15.82
CA ASP A 164 -26.37 -27.99 15.98
C ASP A 164 -26.71 -29.13 15.00
N ILE A 165 -25.71 -29.76 14.37
CA ILE A 165 -25.96 -30.94 13.52
C ILE A 165 -26.20 -32.19 14.36
N VAL A 166 -27.09 -33.06 13.87
CA VAL A 166 -27.33 -34.37 14.47
C VAL A 166 -26.34 -35.37 13.86
N THR A 167 -25.65 -36.13 14.72
CA THR A 167 -24.70 -37.16 14.29
C THR A 167 -25.16 -38.53 14.74
N GLU A 168 -24.84 -39.53 13.95
CA GLU A 168 -25.22 -40.92 14.20
C GLU A 168 -23.99 -41.80 13.99
N SER A 169 -23.57 -42.50 15.04
CA SER A 169 -22.40 -43.37 14.97
C SER A 169 -22.80 -44.71 14.36
N GLN A 170 -22.31 -44.97 13.14
CA GLN A 170 -22.48 -46.25 12.45
C GLN A 170 -21.11 -46.76 11.97
N GLU A 171 -20.98 -48.04 11.67
CA GLU A 171 -19.76 -48.57 11.05
C GLU A 171 -19.65 -48.04 9.60
N ARG A 172 -18.53 -47.40 9.25
CA ARG A 172 -18.31 -46.89 7.88
C ARG A 172 -17.87 -48.05 6.97
N LYS A 173 -18.67 -48.32 5.96
CA LYS A 173 -18.42 -49.35 4.94
C LYS A 173 -18.09 -48.69 3.60
N SER A 174 -17.26 -49.36 2.80
CA SER A 174 -17.04 -48.97 1.41
C SER A 174 -18.26 -49.32 0.56
N ILE A 175 -18.44 -48.58 -0.53
CA ILE A 175 -19.49 -48.82 -1.52
C ILE A 175 -18.82 -49.33 -2.79
N GLU A 176 -19.25 -50.49 -3.27
CA GLU A 176 -18.85 -51.00 -4.58
C GLU A 176 -19.60 -50.24 -5.67
N VAL A 177 -18.86 -49.70 -6.64
CA VAL A 177 -19.39 -48.94 -7.76
C VAL A 177 -18.88 -49.49 -9.09
N GLU A 178 -19.67 -49.32 -10.14
CA GLU A 178 -19.30 -49.65 -11.51
C GLU A 178 -19.49 -48.42 -12.41
N VAL A 179 -18.44 -48.06 -13.16
CA VAL A 179 -18.49 -46.97 -14.14
C VAL A 179 -17.52 -47.28 -15.28
N ASN A 180 -17.94 -47.01 -16.53
CA ASN A 180 -17.15 -47.31 -17.73
C ASN A 180 -16.57 -48.75 -17.78
N GLY A 181 -17.29 -49.74 -17.24
CA GLY A 181 -16.86 -51.15 -17.16
C GLY A 181 -15.77 -51.44 -16.10
N LYS A 182 -15.46 -50.48 -15.23
CA LYS A 182 -14.51 -50.59 -14.13
C LYS A 182 -15.27 -50.76 -12.82
N ARG A 183 -14.94 -51.80 -12.05
CA ARG A 183 -15.49 -52.04 -10.71
C ARG A 183 -14.44 -51.75 -9.65
N PHE A 184 -14.81 -50.93 -8.68
CA PHE A 184 -13.96 -50.58 -7.55
C PHE A 184 -14.80 -50.13 -6.35
N ASN A 185 -14.17 -50.06 -5.20
CA ASN A 185 -14.78 -49.62 -3.96
C ASN A 185 -14.44 -48.15 -3.69
N ILE A 186 -15.38 -47.40 -3.12
CA ILE A 186 -15.15 -46.05 -2.61
C ILE A 186 -15.40 -46.04 -1.10
N LEU A 187 -14.48 -45.47 -0.33
CA LEU A 187 -14.66 -45.17 1.09
C LEU A 187 -14.67 -43.67 1.29
N VAL A 188 -15.83 -43.11 1.65
CA VAL A 188 -15.96 -41.67 1.93
C VAL A 188 -15.81 -41.42 3.43
N MET A 189 -14.82 -40.61 3.79
CA MET A 189 -14.58 -40.15 5.16
C MET A 189 -14.72 -38.62 5.20
N ILE A 190 -15.80 -38.12 5.77
CA ILE A 190 -16.14 -36.69 5.73
C ILE A 190 -15.30 -35.96 6.78
N CYS A 191 -14.38 -35.11 6.32
CA CYS A 191 -13.61 -34.18 7.15
C CYS A 191 -13.02 -34.88 8.40
N ILE A 192 -13.38 -34.47 9.62
CA ILE A 192 -12.84 -34.99 10.89
C ILE A 192 -12.86 -36.52 11.03
N GLU A 193 -13.73 -37.21 10.29
CA GLU A 193 -13.80 -38.67 10.27
C GLU A 193 -12.55 -39.32 9.67
N ALA A 194 -11.96 -38.70 8.64
CA ALA A 194 -10.77 -39.23 7.97
C ALA A 194 -9.59 -39.35 8.96
N ILE A 195 -9.43 -38.38 9.85
CA ILE A 195 -8.40 -38.36 10.89
C ILE A 195 -8.59 -39.50 11.90
N ARG A 196 -9.81 -40.04 12.03
CA ARG A 196 -10.15 -41.16 12.92
C ARG A 196 -10.06 -42.53 12.24
N LEU A 197 -9.59 -42.58 11.00
CA LEU A 197 -9.52 -43.82 10.21
C LEU A 197 -8.40 -44.75 10.69
N THR A 198 -8.75 -45.67 11.60
CA THR A 198 -7.80 -46.65 12.15
C THR A 198 -7.76 -47.96 11.35
N ALA A 199 -8.82 -48.29 10.61
CA ALA A 199 -8.91 -49.54 9.87
C ALA A 199 -7.95 -49.57 8.66
N ASN A 200 -7.42 -50.77 8.37
CA ASN A 200 -6.68 -51.07 7.16
C ASN A 200 -7.63 -51.79 6.20
N TYR A 201 -7.75 -51.25 4.99
CA TYR A 201 -8.57 -51.82 3.92
C TYR A 201 -7.63 -52.37 2.85
N THR A 202 -8.04 -53.43 2.17
CA THR A 202 -7.29 -54.02 1.05
C THR A 202 -8.19 -54.19 -0.16
N ASP A 203 -7.55 -54.13 -1.33
CA ASP A 203 -8.06 -54.39 -2.69
C ASP A 203 -9.07 -53.38 -3.27
N ASN A 204 -8.64 -52.72 -4.37
CA ASN A 204 -9.46 -51.88 -5.26
C ASN A 204 -10.27 -50.78 -4.56
N LEU A 205 -9.68 -50.08 -3.58
CA LEU A 205 -10.37 -49.05 -2.80
C LEU A 205 -9.79 -47.65 -3.08
N LEU A 206 -10.67 -46.68 -3.28
CA LEU A 206 -10.34 -45.25 -3.28
C LEU A 206 -10.86 -44.58 -2.00
N LEU A 207 -9.98 -43.99 -1.21
CA LEU A 207 -10.35 -43.19 -0.05
C LEU A 207 -10.66 -41.74 -0.47
N VAL A 208 -11.88 -41.28 -0.22
CA VAL A 208 -12.33 -39.93 -0.60
C VAL A 208 -12.60 -39.12 0.66
N VAL A 209 -11.99 -37.94 0.75
CA VAL A 209 -12.08 -37.04 1.90
C VAL A 209 -12.61 -35.67 1.46
N PRO A 210 -13.94 -35.48 1.38
CA PRO A 210 -14.53 -34.17 1.28
C PRO A 210 -14.30 -33.43 2.60
N ALA A 211 -13.68 -32.26 2.53
CA ALA A 211 -13.30 -31.49 3.70
C ALA A 211 -13.69 -30.02 3.58
N TRP A 212 -14.00 -29.42 4.73
CA TRP A 212 -13.99 -28.00 4.94
C TRP A 212 -13.25 -27.73 6.25
N SER A 213 -11.92 -27.74 6.19
CA SER A 213 -11.06 -27.67 7.37
C SER A 213 -9.96 -26.62 7.20
N PRO A 214 -9.77 -25.71 8.18
CA PRO A 214 -8.67 -24.74 8.18
C PRO A 214 -7.31 -25.37 8.53
N SER A 215 -7.29 -26.62 9.00
CA SER A 215 -6.08 -27.38 9.29
C SER A 215 -6.01 -28.59 8.38
N THR A 216 -5.02 -28.63 7.50
CA THR A 216 -4.89 -29.65 6.45
C THR A 216 -3.79 -30.68 6.75
N ALA A 217 -2.79 -30.32 7.57
CA ALA A 217 -1.70 -31.22 7.96
C ALA A 217 -2.16 -32.59 8.52
N PRO A 218 -3.18 -32.68 9.42
CA PRO A 218 -3.65 -33.98 9.89
C PRO A 218 -4.23 -34.88 8.79
N PHE A 219 -4.77 -34.27 7.73
CA PHE A 219 -5.30 -34.98 6.56
C PHE A 219 -4.18 -35.48 5.66
N GLU A 220 -3.14 -34.67 5.48
CA GLU A 220 -1.93 -35.09 4.77
C GLU A 220 -1.23 -36.25 5.49
N ASP A 221 -1.11 -36.18 6.82
CA ASP A 221 -0.51 -37.25 7.63
C ASP A 221 -1.27 -38.57 7.45
N ILE A 222 -2.60 -38.55 7.57
CA ILE A 222 -3.40 -39.77 7.42
C ILE A 222 -3.39 -40.27 5.98
N CYS A 223 -3.54 -39.40 4.98
CA CYS A 223 -3.57 -39.79 3.57
C CYS A 223 -2.22 -40.35 3.11
N SER A 224 -1.11 -39.73 3.53
CA SER A 224 0.25 -40.22 3.26
C SER A 224 0.51 -41.56 3.96
N SER A 225 0.03 -41.72 5.20
CA SER A 225 0.11 -42.98 5.94
C SER A 225 -0.71 -44.10 5.27
N LYS A 226 -1.89 -43.78 4.74
CA LYS A 226 -2.70 -44.74 3.98
C LYS A 226 -2.08 -45.09 2.63
N LEU A 227 -1.44 -44.14 1.95
CA LEU A 227 -0.71 -44.41 0.71
C LEU A 227 0.41 -45.43 0.91
N LEU A 228 1.13 -45.40 2.04
CA LEU A 228 2.14 -46.41 2.38
C LEU A 228 1.57 -47.84 2.48
N ASN A 229 0.26 -47.97 2.68
CA ASN A 229 -0.46 -49.24 2.71
C ASN A 229 -1.20 -49.51 1.38
N GLU A 230 -0.70 -48.96 0.27
CA GLU A 230 -1.27 -49.07 -1.09
C GLU A 230 -2.70 -48.51 -1.24
N LEU A 231 -3.16 -47.66 -0.32
CA LEU A 231 -4.49 -47.02 -0.39
C LEU A 231 -4.38 -45.58 -0.91
N PRO A 232 -4.61 -45.33 -2.22
CA PRO A 232 -4.64 -43.98 -2.75
C PRO A 232 -5.84 -43.21 -2.21
N SER A 233 -5.69 -41.88 -2.10
CA SER A 233 -6.73 -41.04 -1.53
C SER A 233 -6.85 -39.67 -2.18
N VAL A 234 -8.03 -39.07 -2.05
CA VAL A 234 -8.36 -37.75 -2.62
C VAL A 234 -8.86 -36.85 -1.50
N PHE A 235 -8.16 -35.75 -1.28
CA PHE A 235 -8.53 -34.72 -0.31
C PHE A 235 -9.03 -33.47 -1.04
N ALA A 236 -10.33 -33.17 -0.89
CA ALA A 236 -11.00 -32.04 -1.54
C ALA A 236 -11.41 -30.99 -0.51
N ASN A 237 -10.81 -29.80 -0.58
CA ASN A 237 -11.02 -28.70 0.35
C ASN A 237 -11.53 -27.44 -0.38
N THR A 238 -12.05 -26.48 0.39
CA THR A 238 -12.50 -25.20 -0.18
C THR A 238 -11.34 -24.35 -0.70
N ALA A 239 -11.59 -23.55 -1.74
CA ALA A 239 -10.62 -22.59 -2.25
C ALA A 239 -10.17 -21.57 -1.19
N LYS A 240 -11.04 -21.15 -0.27
CA LYS A 240 -10.70 -20.20 0.81
C LYS A 240 -9.58 -20.68 1.74
N ILE A 241 -9.28 -21.97 1.74
CA ILE A 241 -8.26 -22.60 2.58
C ILE A 241 -7.15 -23.21 1.73
N GLY A 242 -7.53 -23.88 0.64
CA GLY A 242 -6.60 -24.51 -0.28
C GLY A 242 -6.21 -25.93 0.14
N ASP A 243 -5.09 -26.39 -0.43
CA ASP A 243 -4.39 -27.63 -0.12
C ASP A 243 -5.09 -28.92 -0.59
N SER A 244 -6.05 -28.82 -1.51
CA SER A 244 -6.64 -30.02 -2.12
C SER A 244 -5.57 -30.81 -2.89
N LYS A 245 -5.54 -32.13 -2.69
CA LYS A 245 -4.49 -33.03 -3.22
C LYS A 245 -5.05 -34.42 -3.57
N ILE A 246 -4.41 -35.04 -4.56
CA ILE A 246 -4.53 -36.48 -4.85
C ILE A 246 -3.27 -37.15 -4.31
N PHE A 247 -3.43 -38.10 -3.40
CA PHE A 247 -2.35 -38.91 -2.81
C PHE A 247 -2.27 -40.25 -3.54
N ALA A 248 -1.25 -40.37 -4.37
CA ALA A 248 -0.92 -41.56 -5.14
C ALA A 248 0.57 -41.51 -5.52
N GLN A 249 1.17 -42.64 -5.88
CA GLN A 249 2.56 -42.70 -6.29
C GLN A 249 2.71 -42.25 -7.76
N PHE A 250 3.25 -41.05 -7.97
CA PHE A 250 3.54 -40.51 -9.29
C PHE A 250 4.98 -40.85 -9.71
N VAL A 251 5.19 -41.08 -11.01
CA VAL A 251 6.52 -41.36 -11.57
C VAL A 251 7.01 -40.12 -12.30
N GLY A 252 8.03 -39.46 -11.73
CA GLY A 252 8.64 -38.23 -12.26
C GLY A 252 7.85 -36.95 -11.97
N ASP A 253 8.45 -35.81 -12.30
CA ASP A 253 7.76 -34.51 -12.30
C ASP A 253 6.90 -34.41 -13.57
N ASN A 254 5.71 -35.00 -13.53
CA ASN A 254 4.73 -34.83 -14.59
C ASN A 254 4.18 -33.41 -14.47
N LEU A 255 4.58 -32.57 -15.43
CA LEU A 255 4.03 -31.24 -15.64
C LEU A 255 4.35 -30.19 -14.55
N GLY A 256 5.37 -30.40 -13.72
CA GLY A 256 5.72 -29.43 -12.66
C GLY A 256 4.76 -29.42 -11.48
N MET A 257 3.77 -30.32 -11.45
CA MET A 257 2.57 -30.27 -10.59
C MET A 257 2.37 -31.52 -9.75
N THR A 258 3.36 -32.42 -9.70
CA THR A 258 3.34 -33.63 -8.87
C THR A 258 4.64 -33.77 -8.10
N ASP A 259 4.54 -34.16 -6.84
CA ASP A 259 5.65 -34.77 -6.10
C ASP A 259 5.52 -36.30 -6.18
N GLU A 260 6.51 -37.06 -5.70
CA GLU A 260 6.49 -38.53 -5.78
C GLU A 260 5.24 -39.18 -5.17
N LYS A 261 4.62 -38.54 -4.16
CA LYS A 261 3.54 -39.14 -3.34
C LYS A 261 2.19 -38.44 -3.45
N PHE A 262 2.11 -37.29 -4.13
CA PHE A 262 0.88 -36.54 -4.29
C PHE A 262 0.99 -35.48 -5.39
N THR A 263 -0.15 -35.00 -5.87
CA THR A 263 -0.21 -33.76 -6.67
C THR A 263 0.15 -32.56 -5.80
N LYS A 264 0.85 -31.56 -6.35
CA LYS A 264 1.11 -30.30 -5.64
C LYS A 264 -0.20 -29.70 -5.12
N PRO A 265 -0.18 -29.10 -3.92
CA PRO A 265 -1.36 -28.46 -3.36
C PRO A 265 -1.92 -27.37 -4.25
N ILE A 266 -3.24 -27.36 -4.42
CA ILE A 266 -3.92 -26.20 -5.01
C ILE A 266 -3.88 -25.06 -3.98
N ASN A 267 -3.29 -23.92 -4.35
CA ASN A 267 -3.08 -22.80 -3.43
C ASN A 267 -4.38 -22.28 -2.81
N LYS A 268 -4.25 -21.66 -1.64
CA LYS A 268 -5.32 -20.88 -1.02
C LYS A 268 -5.78 -19.77 -1.96
N ASP A 269 -7.09 -19.49 -1.94
CA ASP A 269 -7.81 -18.52 -2.75
C ASP A 269 -7.71 -18.78 -4.27
N CYS A 270 -7.26 -19.97 -4.66
CA CYS A 270 -7.27 -20.46 -6.03
C CYS A 270 -8.34 -21.54 -6.20
N GLU A 271 -9.06 -21.49 -7.32
CA GLU A 271 -10.01 -22.53 -7.73
C GLU A 271 -9.43 -23.33 -8.89
N ALA A 272 -9.53 -24.65 -8.86
CA ALA A 272 -8.99 -25.53 -9.90
C ALA A 272 -9.64 -26.92 -9.90
N ILE A 273 -9.52 -27.60 -11.05
CA ILE A 273 -9.86 -29.01 -11.24
C ILE A 273 -8.60 -29.78 -11.61
N VAL A 274 -8.30 -30.84 -10.86
CA VAL A 274 -7.13 -31.71 -11.10
C VAL A 274 -7.61 -33.07 -11.54
N ILE A 275 -7.13 -33.57 -12.66
CA ILE A 275 -7.50 -34.88 -13.22
C ILE A 275 -6.27 -35.78 -13.24
N ALA A 276 -6.36 -36.99 -12.67
CA ALA A 276 -5.28 -37.96 -12.64
C ALA A 276 -5.79 -39.39 -12.87
N ASP A 277 -5.00 -40.20 -13.57
CA ASP A 277 -5.20 -41.65 -13.63
C ASP A 277 -4.52 -42.29 -12.42
N ILE A 278 -5.24 -43.16 -11.69
CA ILE A 278 -4.77 -43.79 -10.46
C ILE A 278 -5.02 -45.31 -10.53
N ASP A 279 -3.99 -46.11 -10.30
CA ASP A 279 -4.10 -47.56 -10.14
C ASP A 279 -4.49 -47.92 -8.69
N LEU A 280 -5.70 -48.42 -8.48
CA LEU A 280 -6.17 -48.73 -7.12
C LEU A 280 -5.59 -50.00 -6.50
N GLU A 281 -4.85 -50.82 -7.27
CA GLU A 281 -4.30 -52.10 -6.81
C GLU A 281 -2.83 -52.01 -6.44
N LEU A 282 -2.05 -51.21 -7.18
CA LEU A 282 -0.59 -51.26 -7.08
C LEU A 282 0.00 -49.86 -7.09
N GLN A 283 0.35 -49.35 -5.91
CA GLN A 283 0.98 -48.04 -5.73
C GLN A 283 2.51 -48.08 -5.76
N PHE A 284 3.15 -49.21 -5.42
CA PHE A 284 4.62 -49.31 -5.45
C PHE A 284 5.08 -50.46 -6.35
N GLN A 285 6.24 -50.29 -6.99
CA GLN A 285 6.79 -51.32 -7.87
C GLN A 285 7.25 -52.54 -7.06
N LYS A 286 6.73 -53.73 -7.40
CA LYS A 286 7.21 -55.00 -6.82
C LYS A 286 8.62 -55.29 -7.32
N LYS A 287 9.58 -55.50 -6.41
CA LYS A 287 10.95 -55.94 -6.75
C LYS A 287 10.86 -57.17 -7.66
N GLN A 288 11.51 -57.13 -8.83
CA GLN A 288 11.58 -58.18 -9.89
C GLN A 288 10.56 -58.12 -11.05
N SER A 289 9.76 -57.06 -11.22
CA SER A 289 8.98 -56.86 -12.46
C SER A 289 9.85 -56.34 -13.61
N ALA A 290 9.75 -56.95 -14.80
CA ALA A 290 10.43 -56.49 -16.02
C ALA A 290 9.69 -55.33 -16.74
N VAL A 291 8.45 -55.04 -16.34
CA VAL A 291 7.63 -53.95 -16.89
C VAL A 291 7.58 -52.81 -15.88
N GLU A 292 7.90 -51.59 -16.36
CA GLU A 292 7.75 -50.35 -15.60
C GLU A 292 6.27 -50.10 -15.33
N HIS A 293 5.87 -50.14 -14.06
CA HIS A 293 4.50 -49.91 -13.63
C HIS A 293 4.35 -48.42 -13.29
N LEU A 294 3.35 -47.77 -13.87
CA LEU A 294 3.00 -46.37 -13.61
C LEU A 294 1.75 -46.34 -12.71
N PRO A 295 1.91 -46.14 -11.38
CA PRO A 295 0.81 -46.22 -10.42
C PRO A 295 -0.15 -45.04 -10.52
N ALA A 296 0.37 -43.85 -10.78
CA ALA A 296 -0.44 -42.67 -11.04
C ALA A 296 0.19 -41.76 -12.09
N GLN A 297 -0.67 -41.09 -12.85
CA GLN A 297 -0.27 -40.13 -13.87
C GLN A 297 -1.20 -38.92 -13.83
N LEU A 298 -0.64 -37.73 -13.71
CA LEU A 298 -1.40 -36.48 -13.83
C LEU A 298 -1.86 -36.32 -15.28
N VAL A 299 -3.15 -36.16 -15.48
CA VAL A 299 -3.77 -35.97 -16.81
C VAL A 299 -3.93 -34.48 -17.10
N SER A 300 -4.43 -33.71 -16.13
CA SER A 300 -4.62 -32.26 -16.31
C SER A 300 -4.68 -31.52 -14.97
N TYR A 301 -4.30 -30.24 -15.01
CA TYR A 301 -4.46 -29.28 -13.93
C TYR A 301 -5.09 -28.02 -14.52
N ILE A 302 -6.35 -27.75 -14.17
CA ILE A 302 -7.19 -26.74 -14.83
C ILE A 302 -7.60 -25.67 -13.82
N PRO A 303 -6.91 -24.51 -13.74
CA PRO A 303 -7.35 -23.41 -12.89
C PRO A 303 -8.63 -22.77 -13.44
N ILE A 304 -9.50 -22.30 -12.55
CA ILE A 304 -10.70 -21.54 -12.91
C ILE A 304 -10.34 -20.07 -13.04
N LEU A 305 -10.69 -19.44 -14.16
CA LEU A 305 -10.46 -18.03 -14.45
C LEU A 305 -11.78 -17.29 -14.66
N TYR A 306 -11.92 -16.13 -14.02
CA TYR A 306 -13.10 -15.27 -14.17
C TYR A 306 -12.83 -14.14 -15.17
N LEU A 307 -13.51 -14.17 -16.32
CA LEU A 307 -13.29 -13.28 -17.46
C LEU A 307 -14.60 -12.62 -17.94
N ASP A 308 -14.54 -11.40 -18.49
CA ASP A 308 -15.70 -10.78 -19.12
C ASP A 308 -16.10 -11.55 -20.41
N SER A 309 -17.33 -11.33 -20.90
CA SER A 309 -17.88 -12.10 -22.03
C SER A 309 -17.05 -11.98 -23.31
N ALA A 310 -16.47 -10.80 -23.60
CA ALA A 310 -15.66 -10.59 -24.79
C ALA A 310 -14.27 -11.24 -24.68
N ALA A 311 -13.69 -11.25 -23.48
CA ALA A 311 -12.45 -11.93 -23.16
C ALA A 311 -12.64 -13.45 -23.15
N LEU A 312 -13.76 -13.93 -22.61
CA LEU A 312 -14.15 -15.33 -22.57
C LEU A 312 -14.16 -15.94 -23.98
N THR A 313 -14.87 -15.31 -24.91
CA THR A 313 -14.95 -15.76 -26.31
C THR A 313 -13.59 -15.76 -26.99
N LYS A 314 -12.73 -14.77 -26.70
CA LYS A 314 -11.38 -14.68 -27.26
C LYS A 314 -10.46 -15.77 -26.72
N VAL A 315 -10.50 -16.03 -25.41
CA VAL A 315 -9.68 -17.08 -24.79
C VAL A 315 -10.07 -18.46 -25.30
N GLN A 316 -11.38 -18.77 -25.37
CA GLN A 316 -11.87 -20.03 -25.93
C GLN A 316 -11.39 -20.23 -27.37
N LEU A 317 -11.56 -19.22 -28.22
CA LEU A 317 -11.20 -19.29 -29.63
C LEU A 317 -9.68 -19.48 -29.86
N GLU A 318 -8.83 -18.94 -28.99
CA GLU A 318 -7.38 -19.16 -29.06
C GLU A 318 -6.96 -20.51 -28.48
N CYS A 319 -7.58 -20.97 -27.39
CA CYS A 319 -7.37 -22.33 -26.88
C CYS A 319 -7.72 -23.37 -27.95
N ASP A 320 -8.85 -23.21 -28.66
CA ASP A 320 -9.29 -24.14 -29.71
C ASP A 320 -8.30 -24.19 -30.89
N LYS A 321 -7.77 -23.05 -31.33
CA LYS A 321 -6.80 -22.98 -32.44
C LYS A 321 -5.47 -23.65 -32.12
N ILE A 322 -4.95 -23.42 -30.90
CA ILE A 322 -3.68 -23.99 -30.46
C ILE A 322 -3.83 -25.49 -30.23
N SER A 323 -4.96 -25.93 -29.68
CA SER A 323 -5.33 -27.35 -29.55
C SER A 323 -5.39 -28.06 -30.90
N ALA A 324 -5.83 -27.36 -31.95
CA ALA A 324 -5.87 -27.85 -33.32
C ALA A 324 -4.53 -27.76 -34.09
N GLY A 325 -3.43 -27.38 -33.42
CA GLY A 325 -2.11 -27.28 -34.04
C GLY A 325 -1.93 -26.07 -34.98
N ASN A 326 -2.79 -25.06 -34.87
CA ASN A 326 -2.89 -23.96 -35.82
C ASN A 326 -2.25 -22.68 -35.24
N TYR A 327 -0.91 -22.61 -35.27
CA TYR A 327 -0.12 -21.61 -34.54
C TYR A 327 0.08 -20.27 -35.27
N ASN A 328 -0.26 -20.20 -36.56
CA ASN A 328 0.23 -19.14 -37.45
C ASN A 328 -0.64 -17.87 -37.48
N ASN A 329 -1.79 -17.86 -36.81
CA ASN A 329 -2.70 -16.71 -36.80
C ASN A 329 -3.41 -16.58 -35.44
N LEU A 330 -2.74 -15.97 -34.47
CA LEU A 330 -3.33 -15.53 -33.20
C LEU A 330 -4.00 -14.14 -33.40
N PRO A 331 -5.34 -14.02 -33.43
CA PRO A 331 -6.03 -12.74 -33.43
C PRO A 331 -5.58 -11.80 -32.34
N VAL A 332 -5.77 -10.51 -32.62
CA VAL A 332 -5.53 -9.41 -31.68
C VAL A 332 -6.51 -9.52 -30.50
N ILE A 333 -6.13 -10.27 -29.46
CA ILE A 333 -6.75 -10.14 -28.15
C ILE A 333 -6.40 -8.74 -27.63
N GLN A 334 -7.41 -7.98 -27.18
CA GLN A 334 -7.24 -6.61 -26.65
C GLN A 334 -6.43 -6.57 -25.33
N ASN A 335 -6.17 -7.73 -24.72
CA ASN A 335 -5.37 -7.85 -23.51
C ASN A 335 -3.88 -8.02 -23.88
N LYS A 336 -3.10 -6.94 -23.70
CA LYS A 336 -1.66 -6.88 -24.03
C LYS A 336 -0.85 -8.01 -23.34
N ILE A 337 -1.23 -8.40 -22.11
CA ILE A 337 -0.55 -9.44 -21.32
C ILE A 337 -0.74 -10.82 -21.95
N TRP A 338 -1.98 -11.15 -22.32
CA TRP A 338 -2.27 -12.42 -22.97
C TRP A 338 -1.60 -12.54 -24.34
N LYS A 339 -1.61 -11.46 -25.13
CA LYS A 339 -0.91 -11.45 -26.42
C LYS A 339 0.59 -11.69 -26.25
N ALA A 340 1.23 -11.06 -25.26
CA ALA A 340 2.65 -11.27 -24.97
C ALA A 340 2.94 -12.70 -24.48
N LYS A 341 2.12 -13.24 -23.56
CA LYS A 341 2.24 -14.60 -23.03
C LYS A 341 2.06 -15.66 -24.14
N MET A 342 1.07 -15.49 -25.01
CA MET A 342 0.82 -16.39 -26.15
C MET A 342 1.93 -16.34 -27.19
N ASN A 343 2.45 -15.15 -27.50
CA ASN A 343 3.60 -15.00 -28.40
C ASN A 343 4.86 -15.66 -27.82
N TYR A 344 5.10 -15.50 -26.52
CA TYR A 344 6.23 -16.12 -25.83
C TYR A 344 6.14 -17.65 -25.86
N LEU A 345 4.98 -18.22 -25.52
CA LEU A 345 4.77 -19.67 -25.54
C LEU A 345 4.91 -20.25 -26.95
N SER A 346 4.38 -19.56 -27.96
CA SER A 346 4.54 -19.93 -29.37
C SER A 346 6.01 -19.91 -29.81
N GLN A 347 6.76 -18.85 -29.44
CA GLN A 347 8.19 -18.77 -29.72
C GLN A 347 8.99 -19.86 -29.00
N ALA A 348 8.69 -20.11 -27.73
CA ALA A 348 9.35 -21.15 -26.94
C ALA A 348 9.13 -22.56 -27.54
N MET A 349 7.94 -22.86 -28.07
CA MET A 349 7.70 -24.10 -28.83
C MET A 349 8.48 -24.16 -30.14
N SER A 350 8.46 -23.08 -30.93
CA SER A 350 9.15 -23.03 -32.23
C SER A 350 10.67 -23.22 -32.09
N ASN A 351 11.24 -22.81 -30.95
CA ASN A 351 12.65 -22.94 -30.64
C ASN A 351 12.99 -24.26 -29.90
N GLY A 352 12.02 -25.15 -29.71
CA GLY A 352 12.20 -26.43 -29.01
C GLY A 352 12.36 -26.32 -27.48
N GLY A 353 12.12 -25.15 -26.89
CA GLY A 353 12.26 -24.90 -25.45
C GLY A 353 11.07 -25.34 -24.61
N LEU A 354 9.90 -25.59 -25.22
CA LEU A 354 8.71 -26.16 -24.56
C LEU A 354 8.08 -27.22 -25.45
N ARG A 355 7.60 -28.33 -24.87
CA ARG A 355 6.81 -29.33 -25.61
C ARG A 355 5.38 -28.82 -25.77
N GLN A 356 4.69 -29.36 -26.77
CA GLN A 356 3.28 -29.05 -27.02
C GLN A 356 2.39 -29.33 -25.80
N GLU A 357 2.72 -30.38 -25.05
CA GLU A 357 2.04 -30.77 -23.81
C GLU A 357 2.21 -29.73 -22.69
N ASP A 358 3.43 -29.17 -22.55
CA ASP A 358 3.74 -28.15 -21.53
C ASP A 358 2.97 -26.84 -21.80
N VAL A 359 2.79 -26.47 -23.08
CA VAL A 359 2.01 -25.27 -23.47
C VAL A 359 0.52 -25.48 -23.34
N ALA A 360 -0.01 -26.63 -23.75
CA ALA A 360 -1.43 -26.95 -23.61
C ALA A 360 -1.88 -26.84 -22.13
N GLN A 361 -1.00 -27.20 -21.20
CA GLN A 361 -1.25 -27.08 -19.78
C GLN A 361 -1.10 -25.64 -19.25
N ILE A 362 -0.13 -24.86 -19.72
CA ILE A 362 -0.04 -23.42 -19.38
C ILE A 362 -1.29 -22.66 -19.85
N LEU A 363 -2.01 -23.20 -20.83
CA LEU A 363 -3.24 -22.64 -21.39
C LEU A 363 -4.52 -23.32 -20.90
N SER A 364 -4.43 -24.42 -20.14
CA SER A 364 -5.59 -25.16 -19.67
C SER A 364 -6.24 -24.44 -18.50
N TYR A 365 -7.16 -23.53 -18.81
CA TYR A 365 -7.97 -22.82 -17.83
C TYR A 365 -9.45 -23.11 -18.07
N LEU A 366 -10.27 -23.10 -17.01
CA LEU A 366 -11.73 -23.07 -17.10
C LEU A 366 -12.16 -21.60 -17.10
N PRO A 367 -12.53 -21.03 -18.26
CA PRO A 367 -12.95 -19.64 -18.29
C PRO A 367 -14.44 -19.58 -17.88
N LEU A 368 -14.73 -18.82 -16.84
CA LEU A 368 -16.08 -18.52 -16.35
C LEU A 368 -16.35 -17.02 -16.49
N GLY A 369 -17.63 -16.65 -16.61
CA GLY A 369 -18.02 -15.24 -16.60
C GLY A 369 -17.64 -14.57 -15.27
N THR A 370 -17.19 -13.31 -15.31
CA THR A 370 -16.90 -12.50 -14.10
C THR A 370 -18.04 -12.47 -13.10
N ASN A 371 -19.28 -12.58 -13.58
CA ASN A 371 -20.49 -12.53 -12.77
C ASN A 371 -20.65 -13.79 -11.90
N LEU A 372 -19.92 -14.86 -12.20
CA LEU A 372 -19.88 -16.09 -11.42
C LEU A 372 -18.84 -16.06 -10.30
N ASN A 373 -18.06 -14.98 -10.20
CA ASN A 373 -17.17 -14.74 -9.08
C ASN A 373 -17.98 -14.26 -7.87
N LEU A 374 -17.87 -14.99 -6.75
CA LEU A 374 -18.64 -14.72 -5.54
C LEU A 374 -18.16 -13.46 -4.80
N ASP A 375 -16.98 -12.92 -5.05
CA ASP A 375 -16.48 -11.76 -4.30
C ASP A 375 -17.28 -10.49 -4.57
N SER A 376 -17.62 -10.23 -5.83
CA SER A 376 -18.51 -9.12 -6.20
C SER A 376 -19.91 -9.31 -5.62
N PHE A 377 -20.41 -10.54 -5.62
CA PHE A 377 -21.70 -10.90 -5.03
C PHE A 377 -21.73 -10.62 -3.52
N ARG A 378 -20.72 -11.07 -2.78
CA ARG A 378 -20.57 -10.82 -1.33
C ARG A 378 -20.46 -9.34 -1.00
N PHE A 379 -19.63 -8.61 -1.75
CA PHE A 379 -19.44 -7.18 -1.54
C PHE A 379 -20.74 -6.39 -1.70
N ASN A 380 -21.47 -6.62 -2.79
CA ASN A 380 -22.74 -5.96 -3.07
C ASN A 380 -23.77 -6.27 -1.98
N ASN A 381 -23.87 -7.53 -1.56
CA ASN A 381 -24.82 -7.94 -0.52
C ASN A 381 -24.45 -7.36 0.86
N LEU A 382 -23.16 -7.28 1.20
CA LEU A 382 -22.70 -6.64 2.44
C LEU A 382 -23.03 -5.14 2.47
N GLN A 383 -22.87 -4.42 1.35
CA GLN A 383 -23.25 -3.01 1.26
C GLN A 383 -24.77 -2.80 1.40
N GLN A 384 -25.56 -3.62 0.70
CA GLN A 384 -27.02 -3.57 0.80
C GLN A 384 -27.50 -3.93 2.22
N ALA A 385 -26.85 -4.90 2.85
CA ALA A 385 -27.09 -5.31 4.24
C ALA A 385 -26.87 -4.15 5.22
N PHE A 386 -25.76 -3.42 5.10
CA PHE A 386 -25.49 -2.22 5.88
C PHE A 386 -26.61 -1.18 5.74
N ALA A 387 -26.98 -0.83 4.50
CA ALA A 387 -28.04 0.14 4.25
C ALA A 387 -29.38 -0.30 4.84
N LYS A 388 -29.71 -1.59 4.75
CA LYS A 388 -30.94 -2.17 5.29
C LYS A 388 -31.00 -2.04 6.81
N ILE A 389 -29.93 -2.40 7.53
CA ILE A 389 -29.88 -2.28 9.00
C ILE A 389 -29.99 -0.82 9.41
N SER A 390 -29.24 0.08 8.76
CA SER A 390 -29.30 1.51 9.05
C SER A 390 -30.71 2.09 8.91
N SER A 391 -31.45 1.67 7.87
CA SER A 391 -32.84 2.12 7.66
C SER A 391 -33.83 1.62 8.72
N LEU A 392 -33.51 0.51 9.40
CA LEU A 392 -34.39 -0.14 10.36
C LEU A 392 -34.11 0.24 11.82
N MET A 393 -32.93 0.80 12.13
CA MET A 393 -32.55 1.24 13.47
C MET A 393 -33.63 2.04 14.23
N PRO A 394 -34.40 2.95 13.59
CA PRO A 394 -35.44 3.69 14.31
C PRO A 394 -36.61 2.84 14.84
N ASN A 395 -36.80 1.64 14.29
CA ASN A 395 -37.99 0.80 14.50
C ASN A 395 -37.68 -0.53 15.21
N LEU A 396 -36.44 -0.75 15.68
CA LEU A 396 -36.04 -1.96 16.37
C LEU A 396 -36.39 -1.89 17.87
N SER A 397 -36.78 -3.03 18.46
CA SER A 397 -36.99 -3.11 19.91
C SER A 397 -35.66 -2.96 20.68
N PRO A 398 -35.68 -2.57 21.97
CA PRO A 398 -34.47 -2.41 22.79
C PRO A 398 -33.54 -3.63 22.80
N ASP A 399 -34.10 -4.84 22.86
CA ASP A 399 -33.34 -6.10 22.83
C ASP A 399 -32.62 -6.34 21.51
N HIS A 400 -33.20 -5.88 20.40
CA HIS A 400 -32.58 -5.99 19.08
C HIS A 400 -31.54 -4.89 18.86
N LEU A 401 -31.81 -3.67 19.32
CA LEU A 401 -30.86 -2.55 19.30
C LEU A 401 -29.57 -2.87 20.06
N ALA A 402 -29.65 -3.62 21.17
CA ALA A 402 -28.47 -4.04 21.93
C ALA A 402 -27.49 -4.91 21.12
N LYS A 403 -27.98 -5.61 20.08
CA LYS A 403 -27.18 -6.50 19.21
C LYS A 403 -26.69 -5.82 17.93
N VAL A 404 -27.25 -4.67 17.56
CA VAL A 404 -26.89 -3.91 16.36
C VAL A 404 -25.39 -3.57 16.30
N PRO A 405 -24.71 -3.17 17.39
CA PRO A 405 -23.28 -2.88 17.36
C PRO A 405 -22.43 -4.07 16.92
N ASP A 406 -22.73 -5.28 17.41
CA ASP A 406 -22.00 -6.50 17.06
C ASP A 406 -22.23 -6.90 15.60
N ILE A 407 -23.47 -6.75 15.11
CA ILE A 407 -23.83 -7.02 13.71
C ILE A 407 -23.07 -6.06 12.78
N LEU A 408 -23.11 -4.75 13.06
CA LEU A 408 -22.39 -3.75 12.26
C LEU A 408 -20.87 -3.96 12.28
N LYS A 409 -20.33 -4.39 13.41
CA LYS A 409 -18.91 -4.75 13.55
C LYS A 409 -18.53 -5.95 12.67
N ASN A 410 -19.35 -6.99 12.64
CA ASN A 410 -19.06 -8.17 11.81
C ASN A 410 -19.17 -7.86 10.32
N LEU A 411 -20.22 -7.12 9.93
CA LEU A 411 -20.38 -6.68 8.54
C LEU A 411 -19.23 -5.78 8.09
N SER A 412 -18.71 -4.90 8.96
CA SER A 412 -17.60 -3.99 8.60
C SER A 412 -16.29 -4.74 8.43
N MET A 413 -16.01 -5.72 9.30
CA MET A 413 -14.86 -6.62 9.16
C MET A 413 -14.93 -7.44 7.87
N ASN A 414 -16.11 -7.94 7.49
CA ASN A 414 -16.26 -8.68 6.25
C ASN A 414 -16.18 -7.76 5.03
N LEU A 415 -16.78 -6.57 5.08
CA LEU A 415 -16.71 -5.60 3.99
C LEU A 415 -15.26 -5.19 3.72
N SER A 416 -14.47 -4.87 4.75
CA SER A 416 -13.05 -4.50 4.59
C SER A 416 -12.22 -5.61 3.96
N LYS A 417 -12.51 -6.88 4.26
CA LYS A 417 -11.88 -8.04 3.62
C LYS A 417 -12.11 -8.06 2.11
N TYR A 418 -13.33 -7.80 1.65
CA TYR A 418 -13.67 -7.78 0.22
C TYR A 418 -13.27 -6.47 -0.47
N THR A 419 -13.20 -5.34 0.24
CA THR A 419 -12.65 -4.08 -0.28
C THR A 419 -11.16 -4.23 -0.59
N LYS A 420 -10.38 -4.86 0.31
CA LYS A 420 -8.95 -5.16 0.06
C LYS A 420 -8.75 -6.11 -1.14
N HIS A 421 -9.67 -7.06 -1.38
CA HIS A 421 -9.63 -7.94 -2.56
C HIS A 421 -10.05 -7.25 -3.86
N GLN A 422 -10.99 -6.30 -3.85
CA GLN A 422 -11.29 -5.49 -5.04
C GLN A 422 -10.17 -4.48 -5.35
N GLU A 423 -9.47 -4.00 -4.33
CA GLU A 423 -8.25 -3.21 -4.50
C GLU A 423 -7.10 -4.08 -5.04
N GLN A 424 -6.99 -5.35 -4.64
CA GLN A 424 -6.02 -6.32 -5.17
C GLN A 424 -6.38 -6.89 -6.56
N SER A 425 -7.65 -7.06 -6.93
CA SER A 425 -8.04 -7.49 -8.28
C SER A 425 -7.95 -6.35 -9.30
N ASN A 426 -8.13 -5.10 -8.84
CA ASN A 426 -7.78 -3.91 -9.61
C ASN A 426 -6.27 -3.62 -9.61
N GLU A 427 -5.46 -4.31 -8.80
CA GLU A 427 -4.00 -4.12 -8.81
C GLU A 427 -3.31 -4.65 -10.07
N ASP A 428 -3.88 -5.66 -10.71
CA ASP A 428 -3.35 -6.19 -11.98
C ASP A 428 -3.64 -5.29 -13.19
N SER A 429 -4.38 -4.18 -12.98
CA SER A 429 -4.50 -3.09 -13.96
C SER A 429 -4.28 -1.70 -13.35
N LYS A 430 -3.43 -1.57 -12.31
CA LYS A 430 -3.08 -0.22 -11.84
C LYS A 430 -2.32 0.54 -12.94
N PRO A 431 -2.74 1.78 -13.31
CA PRO A 431 -2.15 2.62 -14.36
C PRO A 431 -0.76 3.18 -14.01
N PHE A 432 -0.06 2.56 -13.05
CA PHE A 432 0.94 3.25 -12.23
C PHE A 432 2.40 3.01 -12.61
N PHE A 433 2.69 2.26 -13.68
CA PHE A 433 4.06 1.76 -13.85
C PHE A 433 4.73 2.10 -15.18
N ASP A 434 4.93 3.39 -15.42
CA ASP A 434 5.92 3.92 -16.37
C ASP A 434 7.38 3.73 -15.87
N ARG A 435 7.70 2.62 -15.18
CA ARG A 435 8.99 2.44 -14.48
C ARG A 435 9.53 1.01 -14.55
N GLU A 436 9.02 0.22 -15.49
CA GLU A 436 9.43 -1.18 -15.69
C GLU A 436 10.92 -1.29 -16.06
N ASP A 437 11.44 -0.29 -16.76
CA ASP A 437 12.85 -0.11 -17.11
C ASP A 437 13.78 -0.02 -15.89
N LEU A 438 13.26 0.43 -14.75
CA LEU A 438 14.00 0.50 -13.50
C LEU A 438 14.00 -0.83 -12.72
N ILE A 439 13.07 -1.77 -13.03
CA ILE A 439 12.98 -3.07 -12.33
C ILE A 439 14.30 -3.86 -12.45
N PRO A 440 14.94 -3.99 -13.63
CA PRO A 440 16.23 -4.66 -13.73
C PRO A 440 17.31 -4.02 -12.86
N THR A 441 17.34 -2.69 -12.77
CA THR A 441 18.30 -1.96 -11.93
C THR A 441 18.11 -2.29 -10.45
N VAL A 442 16.85 -2.30 -10.00
CA VAL A 442 16.51 -2.67 -8.62
C VAL A 442 16.82 -4.14 -8.35
N ASN A 443 16.48 -5.04 -9.28
CA ASN A 443 16.76 -6.47 -9.15
C ASN A 443 18.27 -6.74 -9.10
N ASN A 444 19.06 -6.05 -9.92
CA ASN A 444 20.52 -6.12 -9.88
C ASN A 444 21.07 -5.65 -8.53
N PHE A 445 20.54 -4.56 -7.97
CA PHE A 445 20.92 -4.08 -6.64
C PHE A 445 20.65 -5.15 -5.57
N PHE A 446 19.49 -5.79 -5.57
CA PHE A 446 19.14 -6.82 -4.58
C PHE A 446 19.95 -8.11 -4.75
N ASN A 447 20.34 -8.47 -5.98
CA ASN A 447 21.15 -9.67 -6.25
C ASN A 447 22.67 -9.43 -6.17
N SER A 448 23.13 -8.18 -6.19
CA SER A 448 24.54 -7.84 -6.07
C SER A 448 25.07 -8.16 -4.67
N LYS A 449 26.28 -8.69 -4.57
CA LYS A 449 26.97 -8.87 -3.28
C LYS A 449 27.77 -7.63 -2.85
N ASP A 450 28.04 -6.73 -3.79
CA ASP A 450 28.91 -5.56 -3.56
C ASP A 450 28.10 -4.28 -3.32
N GLU A 451 26.87 -4.21 -3.84
CA GLU A 451 25.99 -3.05 -3.67
C GLU A 451 25.12 -3.19 -2.41
N ARG A 452 25.35 -2.32 -1.42
CA ARG A 452 24.62 -2.33 -0.14
C ARG A 452 23.55 -1.25 -0.03
N VAL A 453 23.86 -0.06 -0.54
CA VAL A 453 23.04 1.14 -0.37
C VAL A 453 22.60 1.66 -1.74
N VAL A 454 21.31 1.94 -1.88
CA VAL A 454 20.75 2.61 -3.07
C VAL A 454 19.96 3.85 -2.66
N PHE A 455 20.08 4.90 -3.45
CA PHE A 455 19.25 6.09 -3.30
C PHE A 455 18.07 6.04 -4.26
N ILE A 456 16.86 6.30 -3.75
CA ILE A 456 15.70 6.58 -4.59
C ILE A 456 15.34 8.05 -4.45
N LYS A 457 15.54 8.80 -5.53
CA LYS A 457 15.43 10.27 -5.56
C LYS A 457 14.38 10.74 -6.54
N GLY A 458 13.75 11.86 -6.20
CA GLY A 458 12.77 12.51 -7.07
C GLY A 458 11.98 13.58 -6.33
N ILE A 459 11.28 14.43 -7.07
CA ILE A 459 10.45 15.50 -6.49
C ILE A 459 9.30 14.94 -5.64
N ARG A 460 8.70 15.77 -4.78
CA ARG A 460 7.56 15.36 -3.94
C ARG A 460 6.37 15.01 -4.84
N GLY A 461 5.67 13.90 -4.57
CA GLY A 461 4.52 13.47 -5.37
C GLY A 461 4.83 12.79 -6.71
N ILE A 462 6.12 12.54 -7.02
CA ILE A 462 6.52 11.82 -8.25
C ILE A 462 6.27 10.29 -8.19
N GLY A 463 5.81 9.77 -7.05
CA GLY A 463 5.53 8.34 -6.89
C GLY A 463 6.65 7.49 -6.26
N LYS A 464 7.61 8.07 -5.52
CA LYS A 464 8.68 7.29 -4.84
C LYS A 464 8.16 6.18 -3.92
N THR A 465 7.18 6.51 -3.07
CA THR A 465 6.59 5.55 -2.12
C THR A 465 5.80 4.47 -2.86
N ALA A 466 5.04 4.86 -3.90
CA ALA A 466 4.31 3.92 -4.75
C ALA A 466 5.27 2.97 -5.50
N PHE A 467 6.37 3.51 -6.04
CA PHE A 467 7.43 2.72 -6.69
C PHE A 467 8.03 1.70 -5.73
N LEU A 468 8.34 2.09 -4.48
CA LEU A 468 8.86 1.17 -3.48
C LEU A 468 7.87 0.10 -3.07
N SER A 469 6.61 0.47 -2.80
CA SER A 469 5.55 -0.49 -2.51
C SER A 469 5.46 -1.56 -3.62
N GLN A 470 5.54 -1.15 -4.89
CA GLN A 470 5.56 -2.09 -6.02
C GLN A 470 6.84 -2.93 -6.09
N ILE A 471 8.02 -2.39 -5.75
CA ILE A 471 9.25 -3.19 -5.66
C ILE A 471 9.10 -4.29 -4.60
N PHE A 472 8.63 -3.94 -3.41
CA PHE A 472 8.42 -4.92 -2.34
C PHE A 472 7.37 -5.97 -2.71
N LYS A 473 6.38 -5.62 -3.53
CA LYS A 473 5.37 -6.56 -4.01
C LYS A 473 5.85 -7.46 -5.17
N LYS A 474 6.57 -6.91 -6.14
CA LYS A 474 6.88 -7.58 -7.43
C LYS A 474 8.30 -8.15 -7.53
N VAL A 475 9.26 -7.52 -6.88
CA VAL A 475 10.70 -7.83 -7.04
C VAL A 475 11.22 -8.63 -5.85
N LEU A 476 10.67 -8.40 -4.66
CA LEU A 476 11.06 -9.09 -3.44
C LEU A 476 9.96 -10.09 -3.06
N PRO A 477 10.25 -11.40 -2.96
CA PRO A 477 9.29 -12.34 -2.41
C PRO A 477 8.98 -11.96 -0.96
N GLU A 478 7.71 -11.72 -0.62
CA GLU A 478 7.28 -11.37 0.75
C GLU A 478 7.73 -12.40 1.80
N ALA A 479 7.88 -13.67 1.38
CA ALA A 479 8.37 -14.75 2.23
C ALA A 479 9.89 -14.72 2.51
N ARG A 480 10.66 -13.91 1.77
CA ARG A 480 12.14 -13.91 1.83
C ARG A 480 12.71 -12.69 2.55
N TRP A 481 12.25 -11.47 2.22
CA TRP A 481 12.87 -10.24 2.71
C TRP A 481 12.15 -9.66 3.92
N THR A 482 12.87 -9.47 5.03
CA THR A 482 12.37 -8.71 6.18
C THR A 482 12.48 -7.22 5.91
N LYS A 483 11.33 -6.52 5.87
CA LYS A 483 11.28 -5.07 5.65
C LYS A 483 11.36 -4.31 6.97
N CYS A 484 12.39 -3.48 7.14
CA CYS A 484 12.59 -2.59 8.27
C CYS A 484 12.42 -1.14 7.79
N GLU A 485 11.51 -0.35 8.35
CA GLU A 485 11.23 1.00 7.85
C GLU A 485 11.36 2.07 8.94
N ILE A 486 11.94 3.21 8.55
CA ILE A 486 12.01 4.42 9.38
C ILE A 486 11.59 5.60 8.54
N ARG A 487 10.70 6.44 9.09
CA ARG A 487 10.29 7.69 8.46
C ARG A 487 10.79 8.86 9.29
N LEU A 488 11.60 9.71 8.67
CA LEU A 488 12.10 10.92 9.32
C LEU A 488 11.07 12.04 9.18
N THR A 489 10.84 12.75 10.27
CA THR A 489 10.02 13.97 10.29
C THR A 489 10.92 15.20 10.43
N PRO A 490 10.45 16.40 10.04
CA PRO A 490 11.21 17.63 10.25
C PRO A 490 11.65 17.76 11.72
N GLY A 491 12.93 18.00 11.95
CA GLY A 491 13.50 18.15 13.31
C GLY A 491 13.97 16.85 13.97
N THR A 492 13.83 15.69 13.32
CA THR A 492 14.34 14.41 13.87
C THR A 492 15.82 14.53 14.27
N GLY A 493 16.09 14.42 15.58
CA GLY A 493 17.44 14.44 16.13
C GLY A 493 18.16 13.11 16.04
N ILE A 494 19.47 13.12 16.30
CA ILE A 494 20.29 11.88 16.29
C ILE A 494 19.82 10.86 17.33
N VAL A 495 19.36 11.34 18.50
CA VAL A 495 18.86 10.47 19.58
C VAL A 495 17.59 9.75 19.13
N ARG A 496 16.57 10.49 18.65
CA ARG A 496 15.34 9.91 18.08
C ARG A 496 15.66 8.91 16.97
N PHE A 497 16.54 9.28 16.04
CA PHE A 497 16.91 8.44 14.92
C PHE A 497 17.54 7.11 15.34
N LEU A 498 18.57 7.14 16.19
CA LEU A 498 19.23 5.92 16.66
C LEU A 498 18.30 5.08 17.53
N SER A 499 17.48 5.69 18.39
CA SER A 499 16.47 4.98 19.18
C SER A 499 15.41 4.30 18.30
N GLN A 500 14.97 4.95 17.21
CA GLN A 500 14.07 4.33 16.22
C GLN A 500 14.74 3.13 15.53
N LEU A 501 16.02 3.24 15.17
CA LEU A 501 16.79 2.12 14.63
C LEU A 501 16.89 0.96 15.61
N VAL A 502 17.19 1.22 16.88
CA VAL A 502 17.18 0.20 17.94
C VAL A 502 15.84 -0.54 17.98
N HIS A 503 14.73 0.21 17.97
CA HIS A 503 13.38 -0.35 18.03
C HIS A 503 13.05 -1.22 16.80
N VAL A 504 13.31 -0.70 15.60
CA VAL A 504 12.99 -1.36 14.32
C VAL A 504 13.87 -2.59 14.07
N LEU A 505 15.15 -2.51 14.43
CA LEU A 505 16.12 -3.60 14.28
C LEU A 505 16.14 -4.57 15.47
N ARG A 506 15.34 -4.29 16.51
CA ARG A 506 15.29 -5.06 17.77
C ARG A 506 16.67 -5.27 18.39
N ALA A 507 17.52 -4.25 18.32
CA ALA A 507 18.87 -4.30 18.86
C ALA A 507 18.84 -4.24 20.40
N ASP A 508 19.70 -5.02 21.06
CA ASP A 508 19.87 -4.98 22.52
C ASP A 508 20.75 -3.79 22.94
N ILE A 509 20.19 -2.58 22.77
CA ILE A 509 20.83 -1.31 23.11
C ILE A 509 19.83 -0.50 23.90
N LYS A 510 20.23 -0.05 25.09
CA LYS A 510 19.38 0.79 25.92
C LYS A 510 19.40 2.23 25.42
N THR A 511 18.24 2.89 25.41
CA THR A 511 18.13 4.31 25.00
C THR A 511 19.02 5.21 25.86
N GLU A 512 19.22 4.87 27.15
CA GLU A 512 20.10 5.60 28.05
C GLU A 512 21.57 5.57 27.59
N GLU A 513 22.03 4.52 26.91
CA GLU A 513 23.38 4.48 26.33
C GLU A 513 23.53 5.55 25.23
N ILE A 514 22.52 5.68 24.36
CA ILE A 514 22.49 6.70 23.29
C ILE A 514 22.51 8.10 23.90
N GLU A 515 21.73 8.33 24.95
CA GLU A 515 21.66 9.61 25.65
C GLU A 515 22.96 9.97 26.35
N GLN A 516 23.66 9.00 26.94
CA GLN A 516 24.97 9.22 27.54
C GLN A 516 26.02 9.62 26.50
N ILE A 517 26.03 8.99 25.33
CA ILE A 517 26.93 9.37 24.23
C ILE A 517 26.60 10.78 23.75
N TYR A 518 25.32 11.09 23.59
CA TYR A 518 24.87 12.43 23.19
C TYR A 518 25.31 13.53 24.15
N ASN A 519 25.28 13.26 25.46
CA ASN A 519 25.65 14.24 26.48
C ASN A 519 27.17 14.38 26.71
N ASN A 520 27.96 13.32 26.49
CA ASN A 520 29.38 13.27 26.90
C ASN A 520 30.38 13.21 25.73
N ASN A 521 30.46 12.05 25.05
CA ASN A 521 31.59 11.70 24.18
C ASN A 521 31.35 12.04 22.70
N LYS A 522 30.09 12.21 22.27
CA LYS A 522 29.67 12.55 20.89
C LYS A 522 30.24 11.66 19.76
N ASP A 523 30.90 10.56 20.08
CA ASP A 523 31.31 9.49 19.17
C ASP A 523 30.24 8.39 19.18
N TYR A 524 29.50 8.26 18.09
CA TYR A 524 28.39 7.31 17.95
C TYR A 524 28.84 5.99 17.32
N THR A 525 30.08 5.92 16.83
CA THR A 525 30.62 4.75 16.14
C THR A 525 30.34 3.43 16.88
N PRO A 526 30.57 3.31 18.21
CA PRO A 526 30.33 2.06 18.94
C PRO A 526 28.86 1.62 18.93
N ILE A 527 27.91 2.56 19.02
CA ILE A 527 26.48 2.24 18.98
C ILE A 527 26.05 1.88 17.56
N ILE A 528 26.55 2.63 16.57
CA ILE A 528 26.28 2.38 15.17
C ILE A 528 26.79 0.98 14.78
N ASP A 529 27.98 0.59 15.24
CA ASP A 529 28.54 -0.75 14.98
C ASP A 529 27.67 -1.85 15.60
N LYS A 530 27.18 -1.67 16.83
CA LYS A 530 26.21 -2.60 17.45
C LYS A 530 24.91 -2.69 16.65
N LEU A 531 24.39 -1.56 16.15
CA LEU A 531 23.19 -1.53 15.30
C LEU A 531 23.42 -2.27 13.98
N MET A 532 24.58 -2.06 13.35
CA MET A 532 24.94 -2.77 12.12
C MET A 532 25.14 -4.26 12.37
N ALA A 533 25.73 -4.64 13.50
CA ALA A 533 25.85 -6.05 13.90
C ALA A 533 24.47 -6.69 14.09
N ALA A 534 23.53 -6.02 14.77
CA ALA A 534 22.15 -6.48 14.92
C ALA A 534 21.45 -6.61 13.56
N PHE A 535 21.59 -5.60 12.68
CA PHE A 535 21.05 -5.66 11.33
C PHE A 535 21.62 -6.82 10.52
N ASN A 536 22.91 -7.15 10.70
CA ASN A 536 23.57 -8.27 10.02
C ASN A 536 23.19 -9.65 10.57
N THR A 537 22.41 -9.75 11.66
CA THR A 537 21.87 -11.04 12.14
C THR A 537 20.67 -11.54 11.33
N TYR A 538 20.00 -10.64 10.59
CA TYR A 538 18.93 -11.01 9.68
C TYR A 538 19.50 -11.69 8.43
N SER A 539 18.82 -12.74 7.93
CA SER A 539 19.26 -13.52 6.76
C SER A 539 19.11 -12.78 5.43
N ASP A 540 17.97 -12.13 5.21
CA ASP A 540 17.67 -11.28 4.05
C ASP A 540 16.77 -10.13 4.57
N ALA A 541 17.35 -8.97 4.88
CA ALA A 541 16.62 -7.81 5.36
C ALA A 541 16.90 -6.55 4.54
N CYS A 542 15.88 -5.69 4.41
CA CYS A 542 15.98 -4.41 3.74
C CYS A 542 15.56 -3.28 4.69
N LEU A 543 16.49 -2.38 5.02
CA LEU A 543 16.22 -1.16 5.78
C LEU A 543 15.87 -0.01 4.83
N VAL A 544 14.68 0.57 4.99
CA VAL A 544 14.21 1.70 4.19
C VAL A 544 14.12 2.94 5.08
N ILE A 545 14.89 3.98 4.72
CA ILE A 545 14.89 5.27 5.43
C ILE A 545 14.22 6.31 4.53
N TYR A 546 13.02 6.75 4.92
CA TYR A 546 12.25 7.77 4.23
C TYR A 546 12.59 9.17 4.71
N ASP A 547 12.58 10.10 3.76
CA ASP A 547 12.71 11.54 3.98
C ASP A 547 14.02 11.94 4.65
N TRP A 548 15.10 11.26 4.27
CA TRP A 548 16.44 11.48 4.83
C TRP A 548 16.92 12.94 4.69
N GLN A 549 16.36 13.72 3.75
CA GLN A 549 16.70 15.15 3.61
C GLN A 549 16.47 15.97 4.91
N TYR A 550 15.66 15.49 5.85
CA TYR A 550 15.41 16.19 7.12
C TYR A 550 16.58 16.14 8.11
N VAL A 551 17.58 15.29 7.87
CA VAL A 551 18.83 15.28 8.67
C VAL A 551 19.92 16.17 8.07
N LEU A 552 19.61 16.88 6.98
CA LEU A 552 20.50 17.87 6.39
C LEU A 552 20.08 19.30 6.72
N ASN A 553 21.06 20.18 6.80
CA ASN A 553 20.86 21.63 6.78
C ASN A 553 20.60 22.12 5.34
N GLN A 554 20.33 23.42 5.20
CA GLN A 554 20.04 24.03 3.90
C GLN A 554 21.19 23.87 2.89
N SER A 555 22.43 23.89 3.39
CA SER A 555 23.67 23.72 2.60
C SER A 555 23.96 22.26 2.21
N GLY A 556 23.11 21.31 2.62
CA GLY A 556 23.27 19.90 2.29
C GLY A 556 24.23 19.12 3.18
N HIS A 557 24.71 19.71 4.28
CA HIS A 557 25.52 19.05 5.29
C HIS A 557 24.65 18.46 6.39
N PHE A 558 25.12 17.41 7.05
CA PHE A 558 24.41 16.84 8.18
C PHE A 558 24.28 17.83 9.34
N ILE A 559 23.08 17.88 9.93
CA ILE A 559 22.80 18.73 11.11
C ILE A 559 23.54 18.25 12.36
N HIS A 560 24.02 17.00 12.37
CA HIS A 560 24.71 16.39 13.51
C HIS A 560 25.77 15.39 13.01
N ASN A 561 26.96 15.37 13.64
CA ASN A 561 28.06 14.49 13.21
C ASN A 561 27.71 13.00 13.30
N GLY A 562 26.97 12.59 14.33
CA GLY A 562 26.44 11.21 14.43
C GLY A 562 25.63 10.74 13.22
N PHE A 563 24.95 11.62 12.46
CA PHE A 563 24.34 11.21 11.19
C PHE A 563 25.41 10.90 10.15
N ARG A 564 26.43 11.76 10.03
CA ARG A 564 27.57 11.53 9.16
C ARG A 564 28.26 10.21 9.50
N GLU A 565 28.60 9.98 10.77
CA GLU A 565 29.18 8.72 11.26
C GLU A 565 28.30 7.51 10.92
N PHE A 566 26.99 7.62 11.08
CA PHE A 566 26.05 6.54 10.71
C PHE A 566 26.13 6.24 9.22
N PHE A 567 26.00 7.26 8.38
CA PHE A 567 26.00 7.11 6.92
C PHE A 567 27.37 6.68 6.37
N ASP A 568 28.46 7.11 7.00
CA ASP A 568 29.83 6.66 6.69
C ASP A 568 30.03 5.19 7.11
N CYS A 569 29.48 4.75 8.25
CA CYS A 569 29.51 3.35 8.69
C CYS A 569 28.70 2.41 7.76
N LEU A 570 27.59 2.90 7.19
CA LEU A 570 26.86 2.14 6.15
C LEU A 570 27.77 1.76 4.97
N CYS A 571 28.84 2.49 4.76
CA CYS A 571 29.78 2.31 3.67
C CYS A 571 30.99 1.42 4.03
N SER A 572 31.34 1.30 5.32
CA SER A 572 32.61 0.71 5.77
C SER A 572 32.49 -0.60 6.54
N SER A 573 31.30 -0.99 7.02
CA SER A 573 31.21 -2.11 7.98
C SER A 573 31.70 -3.46 7.44
N SER A 574 32.73 -4.01 8.07
CA SER A 574 33.17 -5.41 7.91
C SER A 574 32.07 -6.38 8.35
N GLY A 575 31.84 -7.47 7.60
CA GLY A 575 30.86 -8.51 7.97
C GLY A 575 29.50 -8.43 7.28
N TYR A 576 29.43 -7.78 6.11
CA TYR A 576 28.25 -7.72 5.26
C TYR A 576 27.68 -9.11 4.92
N GLN A 577 26.40 -9.35 5.23
CA GLN A 577 25.71 -10.63 4.97
C GLN A 577 24.69 -10.59 3.83
N GLY A 578 24.63 -9.52 3.03
CA GLY A 578 23.69 -9.41 1.90
C GLY A 578 22.46 -8.52 2.16
N ASN A 579 22.28 -8.01 3.37
CA ASN A 579 21.17 -7.10 3.72
C ASN A 579 21.27 -5.77 2.94
N LYS A 580 20.13 -5.11 2.67
CA LYS A 580 20.05 -3.97 1.76
C LYS A 580 19.56 -2.71 2.46
N ILE A 581 20.00 -1.55 1.99
CA ILE A 581 19.58 -0.26 2.52
C ILE A 581 19.08 0.63 1.39
N ILE A 582 17.87 1.15 1.55
CA ILE A 582 17.25 2.07 0.60
C ILE A 582 17.06 3.43 1.27
N LEU A 583 17.64 4.45 0.67
CA LEU A 583 17.51 5.84 1.13
C LEU A 583 16.58 6.61 0.20
N VAL A 584 15.43 7.05 0.72
CA VAL A 584 14.37 7.71 -0.07
C VAL A 584 14.33 9.19 0.25
N GLY A 585 14.48 10.04 -0.75
CA GLY A 585 14.45 11.48 -0.51
C GLY A 585 14.33 12.36 -1.75
N THR A 586 14.43 13.66 -1.55
CA THR A 586 14.34 14.67 -2.64
C THR A 586 15.70 15.20 -3.09
N ARG A 587 16.73 15.13 -2.25
CA ARG A 587 18.07 15.69 -2.51
C ARG A 587 19.11 14.58 -2.69
N SER A 588 20.38 14.93 -2.83
CA SER A 588 21.57 14.05 -2.71
C SER A 588 22.48 14.62 -1.65
N PHE A 589 23.32 13.78 -1.05
CA PHE A 589 24.52 14.21 -0.34
C PHE A 589 25.68 13.33 -0.81
N ALA A 590 26.90 13.84 -0.64
CA ALA A 590 28.10 13.08 -0.93
C ALA A 590 28.29 12.03 0.19
N LEU A 591 28.35 10.76 -0.20
CA LEU A 591 28.88 9.68 0.61
C LEU A 591 30.30 9.39 0.13
N GLU A 592 31.15 8.88 1.02
CA GLU A 592 32.46 8.35 0.63
C GLU A 592 32.33 7.15 -0.35
N TYR A 593 31.20 6.42 -0.28
CA TYR A 593 30.87 5.32 -1.18
C TYR A 593 30.04 5.78 -2.38
N LYS A 594 30.38 5.26 -3.57
CA LYS A 594 29.70 5.56 -4.83
C LYS A 594 28.40 4.75 -4.95
N ALA A 595 27.35 5.16 -4.25
CA ALA A 595 26.01 4.61 -4.44
C ALA A 595 25.37 5.18 -5.72
N ASN A 596 24.91 4.30 -6.62
CA ASN A 596 24.21 4.71 -7.84
C ASN A 596 22.77 5.14 -7.50
N PRO A 597 22.38 6.41 -7.69
CA PRO A 597 21.03 6.84 -7.39
C PRO A 597 20.04 6.42 -8.49
N ILE A 598 18.95 5.77 -8.09
CA ILE A 598 17.75 5.60 -8.92
C ILE A 598 16.95 6.90 -8.87
N ARG A 599 16.93 7.62 -9.98
CA ARG A 599 16.18 8.86 -10.11
C ARG A 599 14.84 8.59 -10.79
N LEU A 600 13.75 8.90 -10.10
CA LEU A 600 12.43 8.89 -10.70
C LEU A 600 12.22 10.20 -11.47
N PHE A 601 12.04 10.06 -12.78
CA PHE A 601 11.73 11.15 -13.68
C PHE A 601 10.21 11.39 -13.76
N PRO A 602 9.74 12.38 -14.52
CA PRO A 602 8.33 12.48 -14.89
C PRO A 602 7.87 11.29 -15.73
N MET A 603 6.59 10.91 -15.62
CA MET A 603 5.98 9.81 -16.36
C MET A 603 5.66 10.22 -17.80
N SER A 604 5.58 9.24 -18.71
CA SER A 604 5.10 9.49 -20.05
C SER A 604 3.61 9.86 -20.06
N ASP A 605 3.22 10.58 -21.11
CA ASP A 605 1.85 11.08 -21.29
C ASP A 605 0.82 9.95 -21.31
N GLU A 606 1.17 8.76 -21.83
CA GLU A 606 0.27 7.58 -21.81
C GLU A 606 -0.12 7.18 -20.39
N TYR A 607 0.84 7.14 -19.46
CA TYR A 607 0.57 6.78 -18.07
C TYR A 607 -0.09 7.91 -17.28
N ILE A 608 0.26 9.16 -17.55
CA ILE A 608 -0.44 10.31 -16.96
C ILE A 608 -1.91 10.32 -17.38
N LYS A 609 -2.19 10.05 -18.65
CA LYS A 609 -3.55 9.86 -19.13
C LYS A 609 -4.24 8.72 -18.40
N ALA A 610 -3.59 7.57 -18.25
CA ALA A 610 -4.16 6.43 -17.56
C ALA A 610 -4.48 6.72 -16.08
N ILE A 611 -3.60 7.44 -15.37
CA ILE A 611 -3.82 7.90 -13.99
C ILE A 611 -5.03 8.84 -13.95
N LEU A 612 -5.03 9.86 -14.80
CA LEU A 612 -6.11 10.83 -14.89
C LEU A 612 -7.47 10.16 -15.17
N ASP A 613 -7.53 9.31 -16.20
CA ASP A 613 -8.75 8.59 -16.61
C ASP A 613 -9.23 7.61 -15.53
N PHE A 614 -8.31 6.99 -14.77
CA PHE A 614 -8.66 6.14 -13.62
C PHE A 614 -9.32 6.96 -12.52
N HIS A 615 -8.71 8.07 -12.10
CA HIS A 615 -9.26 8.90 -11.02
C HIS A 615 -10.57 9.57 -11.43
N ILE A 616 -10.71 10.04 -12.68
CA ILE A 616 -11.96 10.58 -13.19
C ILE A 616 -13.08 9.53 -13.13
N ARG A 617 -12.84 8.30 -13.62
CA ARG A 617 -13.82 7.21 -13.56
C ARG A 617 -14.21 6.85 -12.13
N SER A 618 -13.25 6.89 -11.20
CA SER A 618 -13.51 6.65 -9.78
C SER A 618 -14.42 7.71 -9.16
N ILE A 619 -14.34 8.97 -9.63
CA ILE A 619 -15.16 10.08 -9.11
C ILE A 619 -16.54 10.14 -9.79
N ARG A 620 -16.58 10.00 -11.12
CA ARG A 620 -17.78 10.21 -11.96
C ARG A 620 -18.57 8.94 -12.30
N GLY A 621 -18.05 7.76 -11.97
CA GLY A 621 -18.59 6.47 -12.39
C GLY A 621 -18.07 6.00 -13.75
N GLY A 622 -18.01 4.68 -13.94
CA GLY A 622 -17.21 4.02 -15.00
C GLY A 622 -17.52 4.34 -16.47
N ASN A 623 -18.66 4.97 -16.77
CA ASN A 623 -19.08 5.31 -18.14
C ASN A 623 -18.66 6.72 -18.59
N TYR A 624 -17.96 7.49 -17.75
CA TYR A 624 -17.55 8.86 -18.10
C TYR A 624 -16.33 8.86 -19.02
N SER A 625 -16.48 9.33 -20.26
CA SER A 625 -15.37 9.56 -21.21
C SER A 625 -15.01 11.04 -21.24
N PHE A 626 -13.75 11.36 -20.93
CA PHE A 626 -13.19 12.71 -20.97
C PHE A 626 -12.06 12.77 -22.00
N ASP A 627 -12.04 13.79 -22.86
CA ASP A 627 -10.90 13.99 -23.77
C ASP A 627 -9.78 14.72 -23.03
N SER A 628 -8.83 13.93 -22.53
CA SER A 628 -7.67 14.40 -21.78
C SER A 628 -6.47 14.79 -22.66
N THR A 629 -6.59 14.71 -23.99
CA THR A 629 -5.48 14.93 -24.93
C THR A 629 -4.78 16.28 -24.77
N ASP A 630 -5.54 17.36 -24.52
CA ASP A 630 -4.97 18.69 -24.35
C ASP A 630 -4.39 18.93 -22.94
N LEU A 631 -4.89 18.22 -21.91
CA LEU A 631 -4.48 18.40 -20.51
C LEU A 631 -3.17 17.66 -20.19
N VAL A 632 -3.04 16.42 -20.67
CA VAL A 632 -1.95 15.49 -20.29
C VAL A 632 -0.55 16.09 -20.51
N PRO A 633 -0.21 16.72 -21.66
CA PRO A 633 1.11 17.30 -21.87
C PRO A 633 1.49 18.39 -20.84
N ASN A 634 0.47 19.06 -20.28
CA ASN A 634 0.64 20.18 -19.35
C ASN A 634 0.82 19.72 -17.89
N LEU A 635 0.49 18.46 -17.60
CA LEU A 635 0.79 17.83 -16.30
C LEU A 635 2.27 17.42 -16.19
N HIS A 636 3.02 17.52 -17.29
CA HIS A 636 4.47 17.30 -17.38
C HIS A 636 4.93 16.03 -16.70
N GLY A 637 4.20 14.92 -16.88
CA GLY A 637 4.58 13.64 -16.29
C GLY A 637 4.46 13.56 -14.77
N HIS A 638 3.73 14.45 -14.09
CA HIS A 638 3.63 14.45 -12.63
C HIS A 638 2.37 13.71 -12.12
N PRO A 639 2.50 12.53 -11.48
CA PRO A 639 1.35 11.72 -11.05
C PRO A 639 0.40 12.46 -10.11
N MET A 640 0.92 13.10 -9.04
CA MET A 640 0.08 13.87 -8.13
C MET A 640 -0.68 15.01 -8.83
N ALA A 641 -0.09 15.62 -9.87
CA ALA A 641 -0.79 16.68 -10.60
C ALA A 641 -1.96 16.10 -11.42
N ALA A 642 -1.79 14.91 -11.99
CA ALA A 642 -2.87 14.19 -12.65
C ALA A 642 -4.01 13.84 -11.69
N ILE A 643 -3.68 13.34 -10.49
CA ILE A 643 -4.67 13.04 -9.45
C ILE A 643 -5.47 14.28 -9.08
N LEU A 644 -4.79 15.40 -8.84
CA LEU A 644 -5.43 16.67 -8.49
C LEU A 644 -6.22 17.27 -9.65
N ALA A 645 -5.74 17.11 -10.88
CA ALA A 645 -6.45 17.57 -12.07
C ALA A 645 -7.75 16.77 -12.26
N ALA A 646 -7.75 15.46 -12.02
CA ALA A 646 -8.96 14.62 -12.06
C ALA A 646 -10.07 15.14 -11.13
N GLN A 647 -9.71 15.63 -9.93
CA GLN A 647 -10.66 16.22 -8.98
C GLN A 647 -11.33 17.51 -9.51
N GLN A 648 -10.76 18.15 -10.53
CA GLN A 648 -11.21 19.45 -11.05
C GLN A 648 -12.01 19.35 -12.37
N VAL A 649 -12.07 18.16 -12.98
CA VAL A 649 -12.68 17.93 -14.31
C VAL A 649 -14.17 18.27 -14.36
N GLU A 650 -14.84 18.42 -13.21
CA GLU A 650 -16.24 18.80 -13.14
C GLU A 650 -16.54 20.28 -13.37
N LYS A 651 -15.57 21.18 -13.13
CA LYS A 651 -15.85 22.61 -12.88
C LYS A 651 -15.14 23.56 -13.82
N ILE A 652 -14.07 23.12 -14.49
CA ILE A 652 -13.28 24.00 -15.35
C ILE A 652 -13.21 23.40 -16.74
N SER A 653 -13.65 24.16 -17.76
CA SER A 653 -13.36 23.79 -19.14
C SER A 653 -11.85 23.93 -19.33
N LEU A 654 -11.15 22.80 -19.41
CA LEU A 654 -9.68 22.79 -19.49
C LEU A 654 -9.17 23.53 -20.74
N GLN A 655 -10.04 23.71 -21.75
CA GLN A 655 -9.80 24.61 -22.88
C GLN A 655 -9.62 26.08 -22.48
N GLU A 656 -10.31 26.61 -21.46
CA GLU A 656 -10.10 27.98 -20.93
C GLU A 656 -8.77 28.14 -20.17
N ILE A 657 -8.32 27.07 -19.49
CA ILE A 657 -7.00 27.05 -18.82
C ILE A 657 -5.87 27.04 -19.85
N ILE A 658 -6.02 26.25 -20.91
CA ILE A 658 -5.00 26.03 -21.94
C ILE A 658 -4.92 27.20 -22.93
N SER A 659 -6.07 27.82 -23.25
CA SER A 659 -6.13 28.97 -24.18
C SER A 659 -5.67 30.29 -23.58
N ASN A 660 -5.44 30.35 -22.25
CA ASN A 660 -4.94 31.55 -21.58
C ASN A 660 -3.43 31.42 -21.30
N PRO A 661 -2.55 32.15 -22.02
CA PRO A 661 -1.10 32.06 -21.87
C PRO A 661 -0.58 32.41 -20.47
N GLU A 662 -1.29 33.24 -19.70
CA GLU A 662 -0.93 33.54 -18.30
C GLU A 662 -1.26 32.37 -17.38
N ILE A 663 -2.40 31.70 -17.60
CA ILE A 663 -2.81 30.51 -16.82
C ILE A 663 -1.96 29.30 -17.20
N TYR A 664 -1.71 29.08 -18.49
CA TYR A 664 -0.83 28.04 -19.01
C TYR A 664 0.59 28.15 -18.44
N ASN A 665 1.15 29.37 -18.44
CA ASN A 665 2.44 29.59 -17.81
C ASN A 665 2.32 29.32 -16.32
N ARG A 666 1.31 29.84 -15.59
CA ARG A 666 1.05 29.61 -14.15
C ARG A 666 0.90 28.14 -13.77
N PHE A 667 0.31 27.34 -14.66
CA PHE A 667 0.12 25.89 -14.56
C PHE A 667 1.47 25.20 -14.30
N ARG A 668 2.55 25.53 -15.01
CA ARG A 668 3.84 24.79 -14.98
C ARG A 668 4.64 24.73 -13.65
N GLU A 669 4.39 25.61 -12.67
CA GLU A 669 5.23 25.75 -11.45
C GLU A 669 4.39 25.73 -10.15
N LEU A 670 3.13 26.15 -10.23
CA LEU A 670 2.18 26.14 -9.12
C LEU A 670 1.02 25.18 -9.38
N LEU A 671 1.14 24.28 -10.37
CA LEU A 671 0.07 23.36 -10.79
C LEU A 671 -0.67 22.78 -9.60
N VAL A 672 0.11 22.21 -8.68
CA VAL A 672 -0.42 21.56 -7.49
C VAL A 672 -1.08 22.55 -6.56
N GLU A 673 -0.49 23.73 -6.29
CA GLU A 673 -1.11 24.74 -5.41
C GLU A 673 -2.38 25.34 -6.03
N TYR A 674 -2.41 25.59 -7.34
CA TYR A 674 -3.59 26.07 -8.07
C TYR A 674 -4.71 25.02 -8.14
N LEU A 675 -4.39 23.77 -8.48
CA LEU A 675 -5.35 22.68 -8.47
C LEU A 675 -5.94 22.47 -7.08
N LEU A 676 -5.17 22.75 -6.03
CA LEU A 676 -5.63 22.68 -4.64
C LEU A 676 -6.58 23.82 -4.26
N GLU A 677 -6.31 25.04 -4.71
CA GLU A 677 -7.21 26.20 -4.50
C GLU A 677 -8.60 25.99 -5.11
N GLY A 678 -8.72 25.19 -6.17
CA GLY A 678 -10.00 24.86 -6.81
C GLY A 678 -10.79 23.71 -6.17
N ILE A 679 -10.24 22.99 -5.18
CA ILE A 679 -10.95 21.85 -4.57
C ILE A 679 -11.96 22.35 -3.56
N GLU A 680 -13.25 22.32 -3.92
CA GLU A 680 -14.34 22.53 -2.95
C GLU A 680 -14.53 21.28 -2.09
N ILE A 681 -14.22 21.43 -0.81
CA ILE A 681 -14.34 20.40 0.20
C ILE A 681 -15.44 20.84 1.19
N PRO A 682 -16.45 20.00 1.46
CA PRO A 682 -17.43 20.24 2.52
C PRO A 682 -16.77 20.62 3.85
N GLU A 683 -17.40 21.48 4.65
CA GLU A 683 -16.79 22.03 5.88
C GLU A 683 -16.33 20.96 6.89
N ASP A 684 -17.08 19.86 7.04
CA ASP A 684 -16.71 18.72 7.86
C ASP A 684 -15.43 18.01 7.34
N GLN A 685 -15.37 17.79 6.03
CA GLN A 685 -14.19 17.21 5.37
C GLN A 685 -12.97 18.14 5.41
N LEU A 686 -13.20 19.44 5.26
CA LEU A 686 -12.15 20.46 5.33
C LEU A 686 -11.59 20.56 6.75
N SER A 687 -12.45 20.52 7.77
CA SER A 687 -12.05 20.47 9.17
C SER A 687 -11.16 19.25 9.47
N LEU A 688 -11.54 18.06 8.99
CA LEU A 688 -10.73 16.86 9.15
C LEU A 688 -9.39 16.95 8.41
N ALA A 689 -9.38 17.46 7.17
CA ALA A 689 -8.15 17.66 6.42
C ALA A 689 -7.21 18.67 7.12
N LYS A 690 -7.75 19.75 7.66
CA LYS A 690 -7.00 20.71 8.49
C LYS A 690 -6.42 20.03 9.74
N PHE A 691 -7.17 19.20 10.45
CA PHE A 691 -6.66 18.42 11.58
C PHE A 691 -5.52 17.48 11.18
N LEU A 692 -5.72 16.65 10.15
CA LEU A 692 -4.70 15.72 9.65
C LEU A 692 -3.42 16.45 9.20
N SER A 693 -3.54 17.72 8.78
CA SER A 693 -2.39 18.51 8.35
C SER A 693 -1.42 18.87 9.48
N VAL A 694 -1.84 18.73 10.74
CA VAL A 694 -1.02 18.99 11.93
C VAL A 694 -0.13 17.78 12.28
N LEU A 695 -0.54 16.56 11.91
CA LEU A 695 0.14 15.31 12.29
C LEU A 695 1.42 15.09 11.48
N ASN A 696 2.53 14.72 12.12
CA ASN A 696 3.81 14.50 11.42
C ASN A 696 4.00 13.08 10.88
N VAL A 697 3.34 12.12 11.49
CA VAL A 697 3.37 10.70 11.14
C VAL A 697 1.97 10.23 10.73
N PRO A 698 1.84 9.14 9.95
CA PRO A 698 0.57 8.49 9.71
C PRO A 698 -0.17 8.21 11.02
N ALA A 699 -1.49 8.40 11.02
CA ALA A 699 -2.29 8.35 12.23
C ALA A 699 -3.28 7.19 12.18
N THR A 700 -3.47 6.51 13.30
CA THR A 700 -4.48 5.44 13.42
C THR A 700 -5.89 6.02 13.48
N LEU A 701 -6.89 5.23 13.10
CA LEU A 701 -8.31 5.61 13.28
C LEU A 701 -8.63 5.98 14.74
N SER A 702 -7.99 5.30 15.71
CA SER A 702 -8.17 5.58 17.14
C SER A 702 -7.71 6.99 17.54
N LEU A 703 -6.55 7.44 17.03
CA LEU A 703 -6.07 8.81 17.28
C LEU A 703 -7.06 9.83 16.71
N ILE A 704 -7.46 9.64 15.46
CA ILE A 704 -8.33 10.58 14.74
C ILE A 704 -9.70 10.65 15.42
N THR A 705 -10.30 9.51 15.75
CA THR A 705 -11.60 9.47 16.44
C THR A 705 -11.55 10.08 17.84
N ASN A 706 -10.45 9.93 18.57
CA ASN A 706 -10.27 10.52 19.89
C ASN A 706 -10.16 12.05 19.83
N LEU A 707 -9.36 12.57 18.90
CA LEU A 707 -9.03 14.00 18.85
C LEU A 707 -9.97 14.84 17.99
N TRP A 708 -10.57 14.25 16.96
CA TRP A 708 -11.45 14.94 16.01
C TRP A 708 -12.93 14.56 16.19
N GLY A 709 -13.25 13.29 16.44
CA GLY A 709 -14.61 12.83 16.76
C GLY A 709 -14.99 11.48 16.13
N THR A 710 -16.07 10.87 16.62
CA THR A 710 -16.54 9.53 16.16
C THR A 710 -17.04 9.52 14.71
N GLU A 711 -17.44 10.68 14.17
CA GLU A 711 -17.86 10.84 12.78
C GLU A 711 -16.70 10.69 11.77
N ALA A 712 -15.45 10.65 12.25
CA ALA A 712 -14.25 10.60 11.42
C ALA A 712 -14.28 9.49 10.35
N TYR A 713 -14.92 8.35 10.63
CA TYR A 713 -14.97 7.23 9.70
C TYR A 713 -15.62 7.60 8.36
N ASN A 714 -16.79 8.26 8.39
CA ASN A 714 -17.53 8.63 7.19
C ASN A 714 -16.77 9.70 6.39
N THR A 715 -16.21 10.68 7.11
CA THR A 715 -15.45 11.77 6.52
C THR A 715 -14.12 11.28 5.93
N LEU A 716 -13.42 10.34 6.59
CA LEU A 716 -12.22 9.69 6.07
C LEU A 716 -12.50 8.89 4.80
N SER A 717 -13.57 8.10 4.77
CA SER A 717 -13.98 7.36 3.55
C SER A 717 -14.15 8.32 2.39
N SER A 718 -14.87 9.43 2.59
CA SER A 718 -15.07 10.42 1.51
C SER A 718 -13.77 11.11 1.07
N LEU A 719 -12.86 11.41 2.00
CA LEU A 719 -11.55 11.98 1.67
C LEU A 719 -10.62 10.98 0.96
N ILE A 720 -10.75 9.70 1.24
CA ILE A 720 -10.03 8.60 0.55
C ILE A 720 -10.58 8.42 -0.86
N ASP A 721 -11.91 8.41 -1.02
CA ASP A 721 -12.58 8.34 -2.32
C ASP A 721 -12.21 9.53 -3.22
N ARG A 722 -11.93 10.69 -2.60
CA ARG A 722 -11.40 11.90 -3.25
C ARG A 722 -9.87 11.91 -3.39
N PHE A 723 -9.17 10.84 -2.99
CA PHE A 723 -7.71 10.72 -3.03
C PHE A 723 -6.94 11.84 -2.32
N ILE A 724 -7.57 12.51 -1.34
CA ILE A 724 -6.98 13.56 -0.52
C ILE A 724 -6.19 12.91 0.64
N VAL A 725 -6.75 11.87 1.23
CA VAL A 725 -6.13 11.09 2.32
C VAL A 725 -5.65 9.75 1.76
N GLY A 726 -4.40 9.39 2.07
CA GLY A 726 -3.86 8.06 1.81
C GLY A 726 -4.03 7.16 3.02
N ILE A 727 -4.12 5.85 2.77
CA ILE A 727 -4.15 4.78 3.76
C ILE A 727 -3.07 3.75 3.43
N ASN A 728 -2.41 3.18 4.44
CA ASN A 728 -1.41 2.10 4.26
C ASN A 728 -2.01 0.75 4.68
N ASP A 729 -1.23 -0.31 4.50
CA ASP A 729 -1.60 -1.67 4.85
C ASP A 729 -1.87 -1.87 6.36
N GLN A 730 -1.44 -0.92 7.20
CA GLN A 730 -1.64 -0.91 8.66
C GLN A 730 -2.88 -0.09 9.08
N ASP A 731 -3.72 0.31 8.12
CA ASP A 731 -4.91 1.15 8.33
C ASP A 731 -4.57 2.50 9.01
N GLU A 732 -3.40 3.05 8.71
CA GLU A 732 -2.99 4.39 9.13
C GLU A 732 -3.21 5.41 8.01
N TYR A 733 -3.68 6.59 8.41
CA TYR A 733 -4.11 7.64 7.50
C TYR A 733 -3.08 8.78 7.47
N TRP A 734 -2.77 9.30 6.28
CA TRP A 734 -1.93 10.50 6.14
C TRP A 734 -2.37 11.41 5.01
N LEU A 735 -2.01 12.69 5.12
CA LEU A 735 -2.05 13.62 4.02
C LEU A 735 -0.73 13.62 3.25
N HIS A 736 -0.82 13.61 1.92
CA HIS A 736 0.36 13.80 1.08
C HIS A 736 1.04 15.14 1.45
N PRO A 737 2.39 15.25 1.50
CA PRO A 737 3.09 16.44 2.00
C PRO A 737 2.69 17.77 1.34
N LEU A 738 2.27 17.73 0.06
CA LEU A 738 1.77 18.92 -0.65
C LEU A 738 0.39 19.35 -0.14
N LEU A 739 -0.51 18.39 0.14
CA LEU A 739 -1.82 18.61 0.73
C LEU A 739 -1.70 19.09 2.18
N LYS A 740 -0.83 18.42 2.96
CA LYS A 740 -0.50 18.81 4.33
C LYS A 740 -0.10 20.29 4.39
N LYS A 741 0.83 20.73 3.54
CA LYS A 741 1.28 22.13 3.48
C LYS A 741 0.13 23.10 3.16
N HIS A 742 -0.75 22.73 2.24
CA HIS A 742 -1.90 23.57 1.84
C HIS A 742 -2.90 23.73 2.99
N PHE A 743 -3.42 22.63 3.56
CA PHE A 743 -4.40 22.69 4.64
C PHE A 743 -3.82 23.29 5.93
N TYR A 744 -2.54 23.06 6.22
CA TYR A 744 -1.90 23.66 7.39
C TYR A 744 -1.82 25.20 7.29
N ARG A 745 -1.63 25.73 6.07
CA ARG A 745 -1.63 27.19 5.81
C ARG A 745 -3.00 27.83 6.07
N MET A 746 -4.09 27.07 5.92
CA MET A 746 -5.45 27.56 6.17
C MET A 746 -5.79 27.69 7.65
N LEU A 747 -5.02 27.07 8.55
CA LEU A 747 -5.19 27.22 10.00
C LEU A 747 -4.67 28.59 10.46
N THR A 748 -5.44 29.26 11.30
CA THR A 748 -5.02 30.44 12.06
C THR A 748 -3.92 30.08 13.08
N LYS A 749 -3.22 31.09 13.62
CA LYS A 749 -2.20 30.88 14.65
C LYS A 749 -2.79 30.17 15.88
N GLU A 750 -3.97 30.60 16.33
CA GLU A 750 -4.64 30.06 17.51
C GLU A 750 -5.06 28.60 17.31
N GLU A 751 -5.67 28.27 16.17
CA GLU A 751 -6.04 26.88 15.85
C GLU A 751 -4.82 25.96 15.80
N ARG A 752 -3.70 26.40 15.22
CA ARG A 752 -2.46 25.62 15.20
C ARG A 752 -1.98 25.30 16.61
N LEU A 753 -1.94 26.31 17.49
CA LEU A 753 -1.49 26.13 18.87
C LEU A 753 -2.38 25.13 19.62
N ILE A 754 -3.71 25.27 19.51
CA ILE A 754 -4.69 24.39 20.16
C ILE A 754 -4.56 22.95 19.64
N LEU A 755 -4.49 22.76 18.33
CA LEU A 755 -4.39 21.43 17.74
C LEU A 755 -3.07 20.74 18.08
N HIS A 756 -1.94 21.46 17.98
CA HIS A 756 -0.65 20.89 18.38
C HIS A 756 -0.65 20.53 19.87
N ASP A 757 -1.24 21.33 20.75
CA ASP A 757 -1.31 21.01 22.18
C ASP A 757 -2.16 19.77 22.46
N LYS A 758 -3.33 19.64 21.82
CA LYS A 758 -4.17 18.42 21.93
C LYS A 758 -3.43 17.17 21.46
N VAL A 759 -2.74 17.25 20.33
CA VAL A 759 -1.96 16.13 19.79
C VAL A 759 -0.78 15.79 20.71
N ALA A 760 -0.11 16.80 21.28
CA ALA A 760 0.98 16.59 22.25
C ALA A 760 0.50 15.82 23.48
N GLN A 761 -0.64 16.22 24.06
CA GLN A 761 -1.25 15.55 25.22
C GLN A 761 -1.63 14.09 24.92
N TYR A 762 -2.12 13.82 23.71
CA TYR A 762 -2.43 12.45 23.28
C TYR A 762 -1.18 11.57 23.23
N TYR A 763 -0.11 12.03 22.57
CA TYR A 763 1.15 11.29 22.51
C TYR A 763 1.85 11.18 23.86
N GLU A 764 1.76 12.21 24.72
CA GLU A 764 2.21 12.15 26.11
C GLU A 764 1.50 10.99 26.85
N GLY A 765 0.18 10.88 26.70
CA GLY A 765 -0.61 9.76 27.24
C GLY A 765 -0.16 8.39 26.68
N LEU A 766 0.15 8.32 25.39
CA LEU A 766 0.69 7.10 24.79
C LEU A 766 2.06 6.72 25.34
N CYS A 767 2.94 7.69 25.62
CA CYS A 767 4.26 7.42 26.19
C CYS A 767 4.17 6.79 27.60
N LEU A 768 3.15 7.17 28.38
CA LEU A 768 2.89 6.56 29.69
C LEU A 768 2.49 5.08 29.58
N ALA A 769 1.87 4.68 28.47
CA ALA A 769 1.48 3.30 28.21
C ALA A 769 2.56 2.49 27.47
N ASN A 770 3.21 3.11 26.49
CA ASN A 770 4.24 2.51 25.64
C ASN A 770 5.26 3.58 25.21
N ASN A 771 6.45 3.51 25.80
CA ASN A 771 7.51 4.51 25.66
C ASN A 771 8.30 4.35 24.35
N SER A 772 7.62 4.46 23.20
CA SER A 772 8.27 4.36 21.89
C SER A 772 9.06 5.64 21.56
N PRO A 773 10.22 5.55 20.88
CA PRO A 773 11.00 6.73 20.47
C PRO A 773 10.23 7.69 19.56
N GLU A 774 9.28 7.16 18.78
CA GLU A 774 8.44 7.96 17.90
C GLU A 774 7.40 8.76 18.70
N ASN A 775 6.72 8.13 19.66
CA ASN A 775 5.76 8.83 20.52
C ASN A 775 6.45 9.95 21.31
N ILE A 776 7.65 9.70 21.85
CA ILE A 776 8.43 10.73 22.56
C ILE A 776 8.75 11.90 21.63
N GLY A 777 9.24 11.59 20.42
CA GLY A 777 9.56 12.59 19.42
C GLY A 777 8.36 13.43 19.00
N GLU A 778 7.19 12.80 18.83
CA GLU A 778 5.95 13.51 18.52
C GLU A 778 5.46 14.36 19.70
N THR A 779 5.51 13.87 20.94
CA THR A 779 5.19 14.67 22.14
C THR A 779 6.03 15.94 22.21
N VAL A 780 7.36 15.83 22.06
CA VAL A 780 8.28 16.98 22.11
C VAL A 780 8.06 17.94 20.94
N SER A 781 7.92 17.40 19.72
CA SER A 781 7.68 18.20 18.51
C SER A 781 6.36 18.98 18.59
N HIS A 782 5.28 18.34 19.06
CA HIS A 782 3.98 18.97 19.18
C HIS A 782 3.92 19.97 20.35
N PHE A 783 4.54 19.71 21.50
CA PHE A 783 4.66 20.73 22.55
C PHE A 783 5.50 21.94 22.10
N SER A 784 6.55 21.70 21.30
CA SER A 784 7.31 22.79 20.68
C SER A 784 6.43 23.61 19.74
N ALA A 785 5.65 22.96 18.88
CA ALA A 785 4.79 23.63 17.91
C ALA A 785 3.60 24.36 18.57
N SER A 786 3.18 23.95 19.77
CA SER A 786 2.19 24.68 20.59
C SER A 786 2.79 25.79 21.46
N LEU A 787 4.08 26.14 21.24
CA LEU A 787 4.83 27.14 22.00
C LEU A 787 5.07 26.79 23.50
N ASN A 788 4.88 25.52 23.88
CA ASN A 788 5.08 25.01 25.24
C ASN A 788 6.51 24.45 25.44
N LEU A 789 7.53 25.30 25.22
CA LEU A 789 8.95 24.92 25.30
C LEU A 789 9.33 24.25 26.63
N ASN A 790 8.79 24.73 27.75
CA ASN A 790 9.08 24.15 29.07
C ASN A 790 8.60 22.70 29.18
N LYS A 791 7.39 22.40 28.68
CA LYS A 791 6.87 21.02 28.68
C LYS A 791 7.68 20.12 27.75
N ALA A 792 8.02 20.61 26.56
CA ALA A 792 8.85 19.87 25.61
C ALA A 792 10.19 19.43 26.25
N LEU A 793 10.85 20.33 26.99
CA LEU A 793 12.12 20.05 27.65
C LEU A 793 12.01 19.21 28.92
N GLN A 794 10.95 19.40 29.71
CA GLN A 794 10.66 18.58 30.87
C GLN A 794 10.36 17.13 30.48
N PHE A 795 9.69 16.94 29.34
CA PHE A 795 9.33 15.62 28.86
C PHE A 795 10.59 14.82 28.44
N LYS A 796 11.40 15.37 27.54
CA LYS A 796 12.67 14.72 27.16
C LYS A 796 13.69 15.71 26.58
N SER A 797 14.63 16.14 27.41
CA SER A 797 15.65 17.13 27.04
C SER A 797 16.64 16.63 25.97
N SER A 798 16.91 15.32 25.89
CA SER A 798 17.75 14.72 24.84
C SER A 798 17.14 14.82 23.44
N TYR A 799 15.84 15.12 23.35
CA TYR A 799 15.09 15.36 22.11
C TYR A 799 14.93 16.87 21.83
N ALA A 800 15.92 17.68 22.21
CA ALA A 800 15.87 19.12 21.94
C ALA A 800 16.06 19.46 20.45
N SER A 801 16.53 18.54 19.61
CA SER A 801 16.69 18.77 18.16
C SER A 801 15.34 18.98 17.45
N GLU A 802 14.29 18.38 18.00
CA GLU A 802 12.90 18.40 17.56
C GLU A 802 12.30 19.82 17.64
N LEU A 803 12.97 20.74 18.34
CA LEU A 803 12.64 22.16 18.44
C LEU A 803 13.01 22.96 17.18
N ARG A 804 13.97 22.47 16.38
CA ARG A 804 14.54 23.18 15.22
C ARG A 804 13.49 23.63 14.19
N PRO A 805 12.47 22.83 13.81
CA PRO A 805 11.44 23.27 12.87
C PRO A 805 10.68 24.49 13.38
N MET A 806 10.31 24.51 14.67
CA MET A 806 9.58 25.64 15.24
C MET A 806 10.47 26.87 15.37
N ALA A 807 11.74 26.70 15.78
CA ALA A 807 12.71 27.79 15.82
C ALA A 807 12.90 28.46 14.44
N LEU A 808 12.99 27.66 13.39
CA LEU A 808 13.09 28.14 12.01
C LEU A 808 11.81 28.83 11.53
N GLU A 809 10.64 28.29 11.88
CA GLU A 809 9.35 28.89 11.53
C GLU A 809 9.17 30.26 12.21
N LEU A 810 9.48 30.37 13.50
CA LEU A 810 9.43 31.64 14.25
C LEU A 810 10.40 32.67 13.64
N TYR A 811 11.63 32.25 13.32
CA TYR A 811 12.61 33.10 12.66
C TYR A 811 12.10 33.62 11.32
N LYS A 812 11.54 32.75 10.47
CA LYS A 812 11.01 33.13 9.15
C LYS A 812 9.80 34.05 9.23
N ARG A 813 8.99 33.95 10.29
CA ARG A 813 7.86 34.85 10.54
C ARG A 813 8.27 36.19 11.15
N GLY A 814 9.53 36.36 11.52
CA GLY A 814 10.02 37.56 12.21
C GLY A 814 9.71 37.60 13.71
N ASP A 815 9.21 36.50 14.28
CA ASP A 815 8.97 36.34 15.73
C ASP A 815 10.31 36.09 16.46
N TYR A 816 11.29 36.98 16.29
CA TYR A 816 12.68 36.79 16.72
C TYR A 816 12.82 36.60 18.23
N SER A 817 11.99 37.26 19.05
CA SER A 817 12.00 37.13 20.51
C SER A 817 11.67 35.71 20.97
N GLU A 818 10.67 35.07 20.36
CA GLU A 818 10.35 33.66 20.63
C GLU A 818 11.40 32.75 20.01
N ALA A 819 11.85 33.01 18.78
CA ALA A 819 12.87 32.20 18.11
C ALA A 819 14.17 32.10 18.95
N ILE A 820 14.60 33.20 19.58
CA ILE A 820 15.76 33.24 20.48
C ILE A 820 15.61 32.21 21.61
N LYS A 821 14.43 32.06 22.23
CA LYS A 821 14.22 31.09 23.32
C LYS A 821 14.55 29.66 22.88
N TYR A 822 14.09 29.28 21.69
CA TYR A 822 14.35 27.95 21.13
C TYR A 822 15.82 27.79 20.71
N TYR A 823 16.39 28.78 20.03
CA TYR A 823 17.77 28.67 19.58
C TYR A 823 18.78 28.68 20.73
N ILE A 824 18.52 29.37 21.85
CA ILE A 824 19.38 29.28 23.06
C ILE A 824 19.46 27.84 23.56
N VAL A 825 18.35 27.11 23.51
CA VAL A 825 18.31 25.70 23.93
C VAL A 825 19.12 24.86 22.94
N LEU A 826 18.90 25.03 21.63
CA LEU A 826 19.65 24.31 20.59
C LEU A 826 21.16 24.57 20.67
N SER A 827 21.57 25.83 20.88
CA SER A 827 22.98 26.27 21.02
C SER A 827 23.70 25.63 22.20
N LYS A 828 22.99 25.27 23.27
CA LYS A 828 23.57 24.57 24.43
C LYS A 828 23.77 23.09 24.20
N MET A 829 23.02 22.49 23.27
CA MET A 829 23.05 21.06 23.00
C MET A 829 24.19 20.70 22.04
N GLN A 830 24.35 21.48 20.99
CA GLN A 830 25.33 21.24 19.95
C GLN A 830 25.89 22.57 19.44
N ASP A 831 27.19 22.57 19.19
CA ASP A 831 27.83 23.63 18.41
C ASP A 831 27.42 23.48 16.94
N ASP A 832 26.55 24.37 16.49
CA ASP A 832 25.96 24.39 15.15
C ASP A 832 26.04 25.82 14.61
N VAL A 833 26.81 26.00 13.53
CA VAL A 833 27.06 27.30 12.89
C VAL A 833 25.76 27.99 12.50
N ASP A 834 24.76 27.24 12.00
CA ASP A 834 23.47 27.82 11.57
C ASP A 834 22.66 28.30 12.78
N VAL A 835 22.68 27.56 13.89
CA VAL A 835 22.01 27.96 15.14
C VAL A 835 22.62 29.23 15.72
N GLU A 836 23.96 29.28 15.82
CA GLU A 836 24.67 30.46 16.34
C GLU A 836 24.49 31.68 15.43
N TYR A 837 24.53 31.48 14.11
CA TYR A 837 24.24 32.52 13.14
C TYR A 837 22.80 33.05 13.28
N ARG A 838 21.80 32.17 13.39
CA ARG A 838 20.39 32.58 13.55
C ARG A 838 20.15 33.28 14.88
N LEU A 839 20.85 32.90 15.96
CA LEU A 839 20.86 33.66 17.21
C LEU A 839 21.43 35.06 16.99
N ALA A 840 22.59 35.16 16.34
CA ALA A 840 23.24 36.44 16.07
C ALA A 840 22.29 37.38 15.31
N VAL A 841 21.70 36.91 14.20
CA VAL A 841 20.76 37.70 13.41
C VAL A 841 19.50 38.04 14.21
N SER A 842 18.94 37.10 14.96
CA SER A 842 17.75 37.36 15.79
C SER A 842 18.01 38.42 16.86
N TYR A 843 19.19 38.40 17.49
CA TYR A 843 19.59 39.43 18.45
C TYR A 843 19.81 40.79 17.79
N VAL A 844 20.36 40.85 16.57
CA VAL A 844 20.39 42.11 15.81
C VAL A 844 18.99 42.66 15.59
N ARG A 845 18.04 41.80 15.20
CA ARG A 845 16.66 42.20 14.91
C ARG A 845 15.89 42.67 16.16
N VAL A 846 16.20 42.12 17.33
CA VAL A 846 15.65 42.57 18.63
C VAL A 846 16.43 43.75 19.22
N GLY A 847 17.62 44.07 18.68
CA GLY A 847 18.44 45.22 19.06
C GLY A 847 19.50 44.97 20.14
N ASP A 848 19.67 43.72 20.60
CA ASP A 848 20.76 43.36 21.52
C ASP A 848 22.04 43.03 20.76
N ILE A 849 22.69 44.08 20.24
CA ILE A 849 23.88 43.96 19.39
C ILE A 849 25.04 43.28 20.12
N ARG A 850 25.16 43.47 21.44
CA ARG A 850 26.23 42.84 22.23
C ARG A 850 26.09 41.32 22.24
N LEU A 851 24.88 40.80 22.44
CA LEU A 851 24.63 39.36 22.32
C LEU A 851 24.74 38.88 20.87
N ALA A 852 24.36 39.72 19.91
CA ALA A 852 24.51 39.40 18.50
C ALA A 852 25.98 39.11 18.12
N HIS A 853 26.92 39.99 18.51
CA HIS A 853 28.35 39.77 18.30
C HIS A 853 28.89 38.55 19.02
N LYS A 854 28.40 38.27 20.24
CA LYS A 854 28.80 37.07 20.99
C LYS A 854 28.48 35.80 20.20
N HIS A 855 27.25 35.67 19.70
CA HIS A 855 26.82 34.49 18.95
C HIS A 855 27.43 34.44 17.54
N PHE A 856 27.65 35.59 16.90
CA PHE A 856 28.40 35.67 15.64
C PHE A 856 29.82 35.14 15.79
N ASN A 857 30.55 35.59 16.82
CA ASN A 857 31.91 35.10 17.08
C ASN A 857 31.92 33.61 17.40
N LYS A 858 30.93 33.10 18.15
CA LYS A 858 30.79 31.66 18.39
C LYS A 858 30.54 30.89 17.09
N ALA A 859 29.73 31.40 16.18
CA ALA A 859 29.55 30.78 14.85
C ALA A 859 30.88 30.68 14.08
N LEU A 860 31.73 31.72 14.17
CA LEU A 860 33.05 31.75 13.52
C LEU A 860 34.09 30.88 14.23
N GLU A 861 33.98 30.65 15.53
CA GLU A 861 34.81 29.67 16.24
C GLU A 861 34.54 28.25 15.73
N ILE A 862 33.29 27.95 15.37
CA ILE A 862 32.88 26.64 14.84
C ILE A 862 33.30 26.50 13.37
N ASP A 863 33.01 27.48 12.52
CA ASP A 863 33.44 27.51 11.12
C ASP A 863 33.97 28.89 10.71
N PRO A 864 35.30 29.10 10.77
CA PRO A 864 35.93 30.35 10.38
C PRO A 864 35.78 30.67 8.88
N LYS A 865 35.48 29.66 8.06
CA LYS A 865 35.41 29.74 6.60
C LYS A 865 33.96 29.82 6.09
N ALA A 866 32.97 29.99 6.97
CA ALA A 866 31.57 30.18 6.59
C ALA A 866 31.35 31.61 6.03
N TRP A 867 31.70 31.85 4.76
CA TRP A 867 31.54 33.18 4.10
C TRP A 867 30.12 33.75 4.27
N TRP A 868 29.10 32.90 4.23
CA TRP A 868 27.68 33.27 4.33
C TRP A 868 27.30 33.83 5.70
N VAL A 869 27.98 33.41 6.78
CA VAL A 869 27.81 33.95 8.14
C VAL A 869 28.27 35.41 8.20
N TYR A 870 29.42 35.72 7.60
CA TYR A 870 29.93 37.09 7.51
C TYR A 870 28.98 38.00 6.73
N SER A 871 28.59 37.60 5.50
CA SER A 871 27.69 38.42 4.68
C SER A 871 26.31 38.57 5.31
N GLY A 872 25.77 37.51 5.90
CA GLY A 872 24.45 37.53 6.53
C GLY A 872 24.41 38.41 7.76
N PHE A 873 25.44 38.34 8.62
CA PHE A 873 25.56 39.19 9.79
C PHE A 873 25.80 40.65 9.42
N ALA A 874 26.67 40.92 8.44
CA ALA A 874 26.89 42.25 7.87
C ALA A 874 25.57 42.87 7.36
N TYR A 875 24.80 42.08 6.62
CA TYR A 875 23.49 42.49 6.11
C TYR A 875 22.51 42.81 7.25
N ALA A 876 22.45 41.97 8.28
CA ALA A 876 21.60 42.21 9.45
C ALA A 876 21.99 43.50 10.19
N LEU A 877 23.29 43.74 10.42
CA LEU A 877 23.78 44.95 11.10
C LEU A 877 23.43 46.23 10.34
N VAL A 878 23.71 46.26 9.03
CA VAL A 878 23.51 47.47 8.22
C VAL A 878 22.02 47.77 7.99
N THR A 879 21.17 46.74 7.95
CA THR A 879 19.71 46.94 7.89
C THR A 879 19.17 47.47 9.20
N HIS A 880 19.66 46.97 10.34
CA HIS A 880 19.26 47.42 11.67
C HIS A 880 19.63 48.89 11.94
N SER A 881 20.88 49.30 11.69
CA SER A 881 21.30 50.69 11.94
C SER A 881 22.47 51.15 11.08
N ARG A 882 22.44 52.43 10.69
CA ARG A 882 23.53 53.10 9.97
C ARG A 882 24.85 53.11 10.76
N THR A 883 24.79 53.04 12.09
CA THR A 883 25.99 53.05 12.96
C THR A 883 26.98 51.93 12.61
N TYR A 884 26.48 50.78 12.16
CA TYR A 884 27.30 49.59 11.90
C TYR A 884 27.80 49.48 10.44
N ARG A 885 27.65 50.53 9.63
CA ARG A 885 28.01 50.50 8.20
C ARG A 885 29.46 50.08 7.92
N ASN A 886 30.42 50.62 8.67
CA ASN A 886 31.85 50.37 8.43
C ASN A 886 32.21 48.93 8.81
N GLU A 887 31.59 48.44 9.88
CA GLU A 887 31.73 47.05 10.30
C GLU A 887 31.12 46.10 9.27
N ALA A 888 29.90 46.38 8.80
CA ALA A 888 29.25 45.61 7.76
C ALA A 888 30.07 45.57 6.46
N GLU A 889 30.69 46.69 6.05
CA GLU A 889 31.59 46.74 4.90
C GLU A 889 32.83 45.86 5.11
N SER A 890 33.48 45.94 6.27
CA SER A 890 34.62 45.10 6.61
C SER A 890 34.28 43.60 6.62
N LEU A 891 33.11 43.25 7.14
CA LEU A 891 32.62 41.87 7.16
C LEU A 891 32.27 41.37 5.76
N ALA A 892 31.69 42.22 4.90
CA ALA A 892 31.39 41.90 3.51
C ALA A 892 32.68 41.65 2.71
N LEU A 893 33.74 42.46 2.90
CA LEU A 893 35.05 42.25 2.29
C LEU A 893 35.67 40.91 2.70
N LYS A 894 35.60 40.58 4.00
CA LYS A 894 36.08 39.28 4.49
C LYS A 894 35.27 38.10 3.95
N SER A 895 33.96 38.27 3.80
CA SER A 895 33.09 37.29 3.14
C SER A 895 33.53 37.05 1.69
N GLU A 896 33.83 38.13 0.95
CA GLU A 896 34.31 38.06 -0.44
C GLU A 896 35.67 37.36 -0.56
N GLU A 897 36.62 37.66 0.32
CA GLU A 897 37.93 37.01 0.38
C GLU A 897 37.80 35.48 0.55
N ILE A 898 37.05 35.04 1.56
CA ILE A 898 36.82 33.61 1.83
C ILE A 898 36.08 32.93 0.67
N ALA A 899 35.08 33.63 0.11
CA ALA A 899 34.33 33.18 -1.06
C ALA A 899 35.23 32.94 -2.28
N GLU A 900 36.20 33.82 -2.52
CA GLU A 900 37.17 33.68 -3.60
C GLU A 900 38.13 32.52 -3.38
N GLU A 901 38.65 32.36 -2.16
CA GLU A 901 39.50 31.22 -1.78
C GLU A 901 38.79 29.88 -2.02
N GLN A 902 37.50 29.80 -1.65
CA GLN A 902 36.67 28.61 -1.82
C GLN A 902 36.19 28.39 -3.26
N ARG A 903 36.42 29.35 -4.16
CA ARG A 903 35.95 29.33 -5.56
C ARG A 903 34.44 29.09 -5.66
N ILE A 904 33.68 29.76 -4.80
CA ILE A 904 32.22 29.59 -4.74
C ILE A 904 31.55 30.06 -6.03
N SER A 905 30.32 29.60 -6.24
CA SER A 905 29.58 29.83 -7.49
C SER A 905 29.26 31.32 -7.71
N LYS A 906 29.02 31.72 -8.97
CA LYS A 906 28.57 33.09 -9.30
C LYS A 906 27.28 33.49 -8.57
N LEU A 907 26.41 32.51 -8.28
CA LEU A 907 25.19 32.67 -7.47
C LEU A 907 25.51 33.22 -6.08
N GLU A 908 26.54 32.69 -5.43
CA GLU A 908 26.88 33.04 -4.06
C GLU A 908 27.61 34.40 -3.98
N LYS A 909 28.43 34.72 -4.99
CA LYS A 909 29.04 36.06 -5.13
C LYS A 909 28.00 37.18 -5.26
N ALA A 910 26.89 36.91 -5.95
CA ALA A 910 25.79 37.86 -6.10
C ALA A 910 25.17 38.26 -4.75
N ARG A 911 25.15 37.37 -3.75
CA ARG A 911 24.62 37.64 -2.40
C ARG A 911 25.53 38.55 -1.58
N ILE A 912 26.84 38.48 -1.78
CA ILE A 912 27.79 39.36 -1.09
C ILE A 912 27.66 40.80 -1.65
N LYS A 913 27.48 40.94 -2.97
CA LYS A 913 27.28 42.24 -3.63
C LYS A 913 26.05 43.01 -3.14
N THR A 914 24.95 42.33 -2.80
CA THR A 914 23.78 43.02 -2.23
C THR A 914 24.07 43.62 -0.86
N VAL A 915 25.02 43.08 -0.10
CA VAL A 915 25.47 43.68 1.17
C VAL A 915 26.18 44.99 0.91
N PHE A 916 27.12 45.05 -0.05
CA PHE A 916 27.79 46.30 -0.44
C PHE A 916 26.79 47.35 -0.93
N GLY A 917 25.82 46.95 -1.75
CA GLY A 917 24.74 47.84 -2.16
C GLY A 917 23.96 48.42 -0.98
N LYS A 918 23.68 47.60 0.05
CA LYS A 918 22.97 48.06 1.24
C LYS A 918 23.79 48.98 2.13
N VAL A 919 25.10 48.75 2.22
CA VAL A 919 26.05 49.68 2.87
C VAL A 919 26.02 51.04 2.17
N ARG A 920 26.17 51.09 0.85
CA ARG A 920 26.12 52.34 0.08
C ARG A 920 24.77 53.05 0.19
N GLU A 921 23.68 52.30 0.21
CA GLU A 921 22.34 52.86 0.43
C GLU A 921 22.24 53.58 1.79
N LYS A 922 22.76 52.97 2.86
CA LYS A 922 22.81 53.58 4.19
C LYS A 922 23.82 54.74 4.28
N ASP A 923 24.84 54.76 3.42
CA ASP A 923 25.76 55.89 3.26
C ASP A 923 25.11 57.12 2.61
N GLY A 924 23.98 56.92 1.93
CA GLY A 924 23.36 57.92 1.07
C GLY A 924 23.94 57.95 -0.34
N ASP A 925 24.89 57.06 -0.66
CA ASP A 925 25.40 56.84 -2.01
C ASP A 925 24.43 55.96 -2.80
N ILE A 926 23.37 56.60 -3.30
CA ILE A 926 22.31 55.92 -4.05
C ILE A 926 22.84 55.34 -5.37
N GLN A 927 23.78 56.02 -6.02
CA GLN A 927 24.35 55.56 -7.29
C GLN A 927 25.24 54.33 -7.09
N GLY A 928 26.06 54.33 -6.03
CA GLY A 928 26.85 53.16 -5.64
C GLY A 928 25.94 51.97 -5.28
N ALA A 929 24.86 52.21 -4.52
CA ALA A 929 23.89 51.17 -4.18
C ALA A 929 23.26 50.54 -5.43
N GLU A 930 22.80 51.37 -6.37
CA GLU A 930 22.25 50.93 -7.65
C GLU A 930 23.24 50.08 -8.45
N ASN A 931 24.49 50.52 -8.55
CA ASN A 931 25.54 49.78 -9.27
C ASN A 931 25.75 48.38 -8.67
N PHE A 932 25.88 48.26 -7.34
CA PHE A 932 26.07 46.97 -6.69
C PHE A 932 24.87 46.04 -6.83
N TYR A 933 23.64 46.55 -6.74
CA TYR A 933 22.44 45.73 -6.95
C TYR A 933 22.34 45.26 -8.41
N LEU A 934 22.65 46.11 -9.40
CA LEU A 934 22.67 45.71 -10.81
C LEU A 934 23.79 44.72 -11.13
N GLU A 935 24.97 44.87 -10.52
CA GLU A 935 26.05 43.88 -10.65
C GLU A 935 25.67 42.53 -10.06
N SER A 936 24.97 42.52 -8.92
CA SER A 936 24.43 41.29 -8.33
C SER A 936 23.49 40.57 -9.30
N ILE A 937 22.59 41.31 -9.96
CA ILE A 937 21.69 40.77 -11.00
C ILE A 937 22.47 40.34 -12.25
N LYS A 938 23.55 41.03 -12.61
CA LYS A 938 24.39 40.65 -13.76
C LYS A 938 25.13 39.34 -13.52
N ASP A 939 25.65 39.15 -12.30
CA ASP A 939 26.37 37.94 -11.92
C ASP A 939 25.44 36.72 -11.82
N ASN A 940 24.19 36.96 -11.41
CA ASN A 940 23.13 35.98 -11.50
C ASN A 940 21.79 36.63 -11.87
N PRO A 941 21.36 36.52 -13.15
CA PRO A 941 20.08 37.04 -13.61
C PRO A 941 18.84 36.44 -12.92
N GLY A 942 18.99 35.33 -12.19
CA GLY A 942 17.95 34.73 -11.36
C GLY A 942 17.99 35.12 -9.87
N HIS A 943 18.91 35.99 -9.44
CA HIS A 943 19.05 36.39 -8.04
C HIS A 943 17.94 37.35 -7.61
N MET A 944 16.97 36.82 -6.87
CA MET A 944 15.71 37.49 -6.59
C MET A 944 15.89 38.63 -5.57
N SER A 945 16.75 38.44 -4.57
CA SER A 945 17.07 39.48 -3.58
C SER A 945 17.69 40.72 -4.23
N GLY A 946 18.49 40.56 -5.30
CA GLY A 946 19.01 41.68 -6.09
C GLY A 946 17.89 42.51 -6.72
N TYR A 947 16.92 41.86 -7.36
CA TYR A 947 15.75 42.55 -7.91
C TYR A 947 14.91 43.23 -6.83
N MET A 948 14.62 42.57 -5.69
CA MET A 948 13.84 43.18 -4.62
C MET A 948 14.49 44.46 -4.07
N LEU A 949 15.81 44.43 -3.88
CA LEU A 949 16.55 45.57 -3.33
C LEU A 949 16.60 46.76 -4.28
N ILE A 950 16.84 46.52 -5.59
CA ILE A 950 16.83 47.63 -6.57
C ILE A 950 15.41 48.19 -6.78
N ILE A 951 14.39 47.33 -6.79
CA ILE A 951 12.98 47.75 -6.90
C ILE A 951 12.59 48.58 -5.68
N LYS A 952 12.95 48.14 -4.47
CA LYS A 952 12.73 48.89 -3.23
C LYS A 952 13.46 50.24 -3.27
N LEU A 953 14.72 50.27 -3.72
CA LEU A 953 15.50 51.50 -3.86
C LEU A 953 14.79 52.50 -4.79
N TYR A 954 14.33 52.06 -5.96
CA TYR A 954 13.64 52.90 -6.93
C TYR A 954 12.27 53.38 -6.42
N ARG A 955 11.47 52.50 -5.80
CA ARG A 955 10.20 52.90 -5.16
C ARG A 955 10.43 53.98 -4.11
N ASN A 956 11.41 53.81 -3.23
CA ASN A 956 11.74 54.77 -2.18
C ASN A 956 12.24 56.13 -2.71
N LYS A 957 12.64 56.21 -4.00
CA LYS A 957 13.07 57.44 -4.68
C LYS A 957 12.03 58.00 -5.64
N GLY A 958 10.82 57.42 -5.70
CA GLY A 958 9.77 57.81 -6.64
C GLY A 958 10.05 57.43 -8.10
N ARG A 959 11.08 56.60 -8.35
CA ARG A 959 11.53 56.14 -9.68
C ARG A 959 10.68 54.94 -10.14
N LEU A 960 9.36 55.12 -10.24
CA LEU A 960 8.41 54.02 -10.47
C LEU A 960 8.56 53.34 -11.85
N GLU A 961 8.93 54.08 -12.88
CA GLU A 961 9.16 53.53 -14.22
C GLU A 961 10.35 52.56 -14.22
N GLU A 962 11.44 52.94 -13.58
CA GLU A 962 12.63 52.08 -13.47
C GLU A 962 12.39 50.89 -12.55
N ALA A 963 11.60 51.06 -11.48
CA ALA A 963 11.12 49.95 -10.66
C ALA A 963 10.32 48.95 -11.53
N MET A 964 9.42 49.42 -12.40
CA MET A 964 8.65 48.58 -13.31
C MET A 964 9.55 47.84 -14.31
N ILE A 965 10.59 48.49 -14.84
CA ILE A 965 11.58 47.85 -15.72
C ILE A 965 12.28 46.69 -15.00
N GLN A 966 12.70 46.89 -13.75
CA GLN A 966 13.37 45.82 -12.99
C GLN A 966 12.40 44.70 -12.60
N VAL A 967 11.14 45.02 -12.29
CA VAL A 967 10.07 44.02 -12.11
C VAL A 967 9.91 43.18 -13.39
N GLN A 968 9.85 43.80 -14.55
CA GLN A 968 9.74 43.09 -15.83
C GLN A 968 10.97 42.20 -16.12
N LYS A 969 12.18 42.68 -15.85
CA LYS A 969 13.41 41.88 -15.99
C LYS A 969 13.46 40.69 -15.02
N GLY A 970 13.07 40.93 -13.77
CA GLY A 970 12.94 39.89 -12.76
C GLY A 970 11.90 38.84 -13.15
N LEU A 971 10.74 39.27 -13.65
CA LEU A 971 9.70 38.38 -14.17
C LEU A 971 10.12 37.67 -15.47
N ALA A 972 10.95 38.27 -16.32
CA ALA A 972 11.48 37.55 -17.49
C ALA A 972 12.37 36.36 -17.08
N SER A 973 13.06 36.47 -15.95
CA SER A 973 13.90 35.42 -15.39
C SER A 973 13.14 34.45 -14.47
N ASN A 974 12.10 34.93 -13.79
CA ASN A 974 11.20 34.16 -12.93
C ASN A 974 9.73 34.64 -13.09
N PRO A 975 8.99 34.13 -14.09
CA PRO A 975 7.68 34.66 -14.50
C PRO A 975 6.58 34.65 -13.45
N LYS A 976 6.74 33.90 -12.36
CA LYS A 976 5.69 33.73 -11.34
C LYS A 976 6.11 34.13 -9.95
N HIS A 977 7.18 34.90 -9.81
CA HIS A 977 7.60 35.32 -8.50
C HIS A 977 6.48 36.12 -7.81
N PRO A 978 5.83 35.60 -6.73
CA PRO A 978 4.56 36.16 -6.23
C PRO A 978 4.70 37.60 -5.78
N LEU A 979 5.84 37.94 -5.17
CA LEU A 979 6.15 39.30 -4.73
C LEU A 979 6.37 40.25 -5.92
N LEU A 980 6.98 39.80 -7.03
CA LEU A 980 7.16 40.68 -8.19
C LEU A 980 5.82 40.94 -8.89
N LEU A 981 4.94 39.95 -8.98
CA LEU A 981 3.59 40.12 -9.51
C LEU A 981 2.76 41.05 -8.60
N LYS A 982 2.87 40.91 -7.28
CA LYS A 982 2.25 41.83 -6.32
C LYS A 982 2.76 43.26 -6.52
N ILE A 983 4.07 43.46 -6.55
CA ILE A 983 4.69 44.78 -6.76
C ILE A 983 4.33 45.36 -8.14
N GLN A 984 4.28 44.54 -9.19
CA GLN A 984 3.83 44.97 -10.52
C GLN A 984 2.41 45.54 -10.47
N LYS A 985 1.51 44.83 -9.77
CA LYS A 985 0.13 45.25 -9.57
C LYS A 985 0.06 46.53 -8.72
N GLU A 986 0.83 46.63 -7.64
CA GLU A 986 0.91 47.84 -6.80
C GLU A 986 1.37 49.07 -7.60
N ILE A 987 2.47 48.95 -8.37
CA ILE A 987 2.99 50.06 -9.19
C ILE A 987 1.96 50.45 -10.26
N LYS A 988 1.26 49.49 -10.89
CA LYS A 988 0.20 49.77 -11.88
C LYS A 988 -1.03 50.44 -11.28
N LEU A 989 -1.37 50.12 -10.02
CA LEU A 989 -2.53 50.68 -9.32
C LEU A 989 -2.20 52.00 -8.60
N GLY A 990 -0.96 52.49 -8.67
CA GLY A 990 -0.54 53.70 -7.96
C GLY A 990 -0.62 53.57 -6.44
N ILE A 991 -0.56 52.34 -5.91
CA ILE A 991 -0.63 52.07 -4.47
C ILE A 991 0.75 52.34 -3.88
N GLU A 992 0.87 53.45 -3.14
CA GLU A 992 1.97 53.68 -2.21
C GLU A 992 1.61 53.01 -0.89
N GLU A 993 2.23 51.86 -0.59
CA GLU A 993 2.09 51.25 0.73
C GLU A 993 3.42 50.83 1.36
N THR A 994 3.34 50.76 2.69
CA THR A 994 4.32 51.02 3.73
C THR A 994 5.29 49.87 3.99
N ASP A 995 6.58 50.19 4.11
CA ASP A 995 7.64 49.60 4.95
C ASP A 995 7.55 48.13 5.43
N GLU A 996 7.02 47.19 4.64
CA GLU A 996 7.33 45.77 4.87
C GLU A 996 8.79 45.53 4.42
N ASP A 997 9.57 44.89 5.29
CA ASP A 997 11.01 44.69 5.13
C ASP A 997 11.29 43.66 4.02
N MET A 998 11.12 44.06 2.75
CA MET A 998 11.33 43.25 1.53
C MET A 998 12.81 42.83 1.30
N GLY A 999 13.67 43.01 2.31
CA GLY A 999 15.12 43.13 2.13
C GLY A 999 15.90 41.83 2.00
N PHE A 1000 15.39 40.68 2.44
CA PHE A 1000 16.15 39.43 2.35
C PHE A 1000 15.21 38.25 2.20
N VAL A 1001 15.09 37.72 0.98
CA VAL A 1001 14.48 36.42 0.75
C VAL A 1001 15.61 35.40 0.89
N GLU A 1002 15.62 34.61 1.96
CA GLU A 1002 16.44 33.38 1.99
C GLU A 1002 15.93 32.48 0.86
N GLU A 1003 16.60 32.52 -0.30
CA GLU A 1003 16.32 31.62 -1.42
C GLU A 1003 16.65 30.18 -0.97
N SER A 1004 15.60 29.36 -0.87
CA SER A 1004 15.60 27.98 -0.35
C SER A 1004 15.95 26.89 -1.37
#